data_AF-A0A3D0LFV1-F1
#
_entry.id   AF-A0A3D0LFV1-F1
#
_cell.length_a   1.000
_cell.length_b   1.000
_cell.length_c   1.000
_cell.angle_alpha   90.00
_cell.angle_beta   90.00
_cell.angle_gamma   90.00
#
_symmetry.space_group_name_H-M   'P 1'
#
loop_
_entity.id
_entity.type
_entity.pdbx_description
1 polymer ?
#
loop_
_entity_poly.entity_id
_entity_poly.type
_entity_poly.pdbx_seq_one_letter_code
_entity_poly.pdbx_strand_id
1 'polypeptide(L)'
;MKEVDEDDKFYDRGEYVTDFIQNYKPVQRVNTNDTPPVQFYTTSIKGLMSVSDVFPDFSKEIEDLSIEMMSIEAEMGFKKKTRLYLPNDEGRDSHIFITDDPEVKNGINAFREKYNDFINRISAAYTDPNSVQYRLINVIKKNSELLDDPAHLDKISGFPEYYKALKCSMMDMPDSNFAAEINENDNPVYESDSARYQKFMDKHVFLDQIEDKQNFFINEYLPYAEKRKNGTLESKDAADYNSAYLTHLIKQKEYFEAIMSYSKNDPDIAANKMCNNPAQFEGDWQGSRYGKMTLDKINRNIDAMGRGWSAADINFLDELHLIQLKLADMAENSNQGFTAEEQKAAKRLQSKMKKPYNNILKKNISSPEERMELITGIEESLKDYIALDTSYKARTFTGDLNINGPHSLTWLLDESKGRKVYRSEIGKNHQLESELHSTMYSDLSTNHTYIITALNDSLSEKFKNAPETKAVMDRDGAEEYGPDDEIPNLADEAFEMRHKFNHTAYIHMGLETYIDIVRDPEALERYKNQVNKMADTMDRFIAEDIPDDEIGQKMKEFFHYNSTEKVRRAAKGYSESYMDYKSPFLGAAMSFRGLIDPTLENDHFRNNLIKWGAKFPIVDVAIEHGKLSDTFVDYFEEKKKAGGTLSPKREEFYRQKIYDQTVLLGALYSKVCVTAESKEFNDAMRTDKFMMEDIFHIHPLAPRGSRAMLSGVEAYKAGLENGWSLEDLPTLTAFHMLMTELERDAKYIPATTLDKLKKIDPPTFDTEERKNTFFKIKTLYNEIANTPLTSEKQRNEFMRKMSDTVREGIANGGLKKDGKYPISTASYFLQTENQTMDRTIAVVTGKEPAAYKPIKCGPERKVESILCDLNTRRTDLWFGSENAEHKNLREAVEDMQKFMKDNPNTGVTKEEILSYSEKYLSKLDAVQRYSKIYQEKRKGASSRGGKARLSGARKVFDFAEFEKDNLLDRIKATTDLKFKDIDELRNSVAINKKLDAVTKLTEMTAMPRSKDEIKELHSLAADILVAKIVVAKSSPGYKTFKEMGNEAFKKEVLKNKEFKALITTYIRDQNMTPEKFAIELSGDGALGRLRSFTANMKRSEDLAAEKAADKEAKAGFDTMARQVKMASREQKFKQQKQADKEAKKKAREGKGMGKK
;
A
#
# COMPACT_ATOMS: atom_id res chain seq x y z
N MET A 1 0.58 46.80 -4.42
CA MET A 1 1.31 45.72 -3.73
C MET A 1 0.31 44.60 -3.53
N LYS A 2 0.47 43.51 -4.28
CA LYS A 2 -0.30 42.28 -4.08
C LYS A 2 0.41 41.50 -2.99
N GLU A 3 -0.30 41.15 -1.91
CA GLU A 3 0.12 40.11 -0.98
C GLU A 3 0.28 38.82 -1.79
N VAL A 4 1.49 38.28 -1.75
CA VAL A 4 1.81 36.96 -2.27
C VAL A 4 1.47 36.00 -1.12
N ASP A 5 0.52 35.10 -1.35
CA ASP A 5 0.15 34.02 -0.43
C ASP A 5 1.42 33.22 -0.06
N GLU A 6 1.73 33.15 1.23
CA GLU A 6 2.91 32.45 1.79
C GLU A 6 2.71 30.93 1.97
N ASP A 7 1.77 30.31 1.25
CA ASP A 7 1.40 28.89 1.45
C ASP A 7 2.28 27.89 0.67
N ASP A 8 3.28 28.34 -0.10
CA ASP A 8 4.14 27.49 -0.95
C ASP A 8 5.40 26.92 -0.26
N LYS A 9 5.39 26.77 1.07
CA LYS A 9 6.59 26.39 1.86
C LYS A 9 6.82 24.88 2.04
N PHE A 10 6.24 24.01 1.21
CA PHE A 10 6.45 22.54 1.26
C PHE A 10 7.91 22.12 1.02
N TYR A 11 8.60 22.89 0.18
CA TYR A 11 9.89 22.51 -0.40
C TYR A 11 11.08 23.32 0.12
N ASP A 12 10.92 24.23 1.09
CA ASP A 12 11.87 25.34 1.28
C ASP A 12 13.06 25.06 2.24
N ARG A 13 13.43 23.79 2.43
CA ARG A 13 14.84 23.41 2.65
C ARG A 13 15.55 23.12 1.32
N GLY A 14 14.98 23.62 0.23
CA GLY A 14 14.81 22.89 -1.02
C GLY A 14 16.04 22.71 -1.86
N GLU A 15 17.12 23.37 -1.51
CA GLU A 15 18.18 23.61 -2.47
C GLU A 15 19.51 23.37 -1.78
N TYR A 16 20.18 22.30 -2.18
CA TYR A 16 21.60 22.24 -1.94
C TYR A 16 22.27 23.22 -2.89
N VAL A 17 22.75 24.33 -2.33
CA VAL A 17 23.37 25.41 -3.08
C VAL A 17 24.77 25.65 -2.52
N THR A 18 25.75 25.63 -3.41
CA THR A 18 27.14 26.02 -3.11
C THR A 18 27.47 27.30 -3.87
N ASP A 19 28.56 27.98 -3.52
CA ASP A 19 29.06 29.13 -4.28
C ASP A 19 29.29 28.77 -5.75
N PHE A 20 29.69 27.53 -6.04
CA PHE A 20 29.82 27.05 -7.41
C PHE A 20 28.46 27.04 -8.13
N ILE A 21 27.41 26.53 -7.47
CA ILE A 21 26.04 26.48 -8.01
C ILE A 21 25.47 27.88 -8.23
N GLN A 22 25.63 28.81 -7.27
CA GLN A 22 25.12 30.18 -7.40
C GLN A 22 25.74 30.94 -8.57
N ASN A 23 27.01 30.67 -8.85
CA ASN A 23 27.76 31.36 -9.89
C ASN A 23 27.78 30.58 -11.22
N TYR A 24 27.22 29.37 -11.26
CA TYR A 24 27.17 28.57 -12.47
C TYR A 24 26.16 29.16 -13.45
N LYS A 25 26.64 29.53 -14.64
CA LYS A 25 25.79 29.94 -15.76
C LYS A 25 25.83 28.87 -16.82
N PRO A 26 24.67 28.35 -17.28
CA PRO A 26 24.63 27.51 -18.48
C PRO A 26 25.30 28.27 -19.62
N VAL A 27 26.39 27.70 -20.14
CA VAL A 27 27.12 28.30 -21.27
C VAL A 27 26.46 27.80 -22.54
N GLN A 28 25.94 28.69 -23.38
CA GLN A 28 25.58 28.36 -24.76
C GLN A 28 26.89 28.12 -25.53
N ARG A 29 27.15 26.88 -25.94
CA ARG A 29 28.50 26.46 -26.38
C ARG A 29 28.67 26.52 -27.90
N VAL A 30 27.58 26.40 -28.64
CA VAL A 30 27.56 26.52 -30.10
C VAL A 30 26.36 27.37 -30.49
N ASN A 31 26.60 28.45 -31.24
CA ASN A 31 25.53 29.17 -31.91
C ASN A 31 25.35 28.55 -33.32
N THR A 32 24.30 27.75 -33.51
CA THR A 32 23.93 27.21 -34.83
C THR A 32 22.83 28.00 -35.53
N ASN A 33 22.48 29.19 -35.02
CA ASN A 33 21.43 30.03 -35.63
C ASN A 33 21.73 30.35 -37.09
N ASP A 34 23.02 30.42 -37.44
CA ASP A 34 23.46 30.81 -38.78
C ASP A 34 23.92 29.63 -39.64
N THR A 35 24.03 28.39 -39.13
CA THR A 35 24.50 27.23 -39.91
C THR A 35 23.91 25.93 -39.34
N PRO A 36 22.90 25.35 -40.01
CA PRO A 36 22.33 24.06 -39.61
C PRO A 36 23.38 22.95 -39.67
N PRO A 37 23.40 22.01 -38.71
CA PRO A 37 24.33 20.89 -38.77
C PRO A 37 23.84 19.86 -39.79
N VAL A 38 24.57 19.73 -40.90
CA VAL A 38 24.28 18.87 -42.05
C VAL A 38 23.93 17.44 -41.62
N GLN A 39 24.62 16.88 -40.63
CA GLN A 39 24.40 15.49 -40.20
C GLN A 39 23.01 15.20 -39.61
N PHE A 40 22.30 16.17 -39.02
CA PHE A 40 20.95 15.92 -38.51
C PHE A 40 19.96 15.74 -39.65
N TYR A 41 20.07 16.56 -40.69
CA TYR A 41 19.27 16.43 -41.91
C TYR A 41 19.65 15.16 -42.68
N THR A 42 20.95 14.81 -42.75
CA THR A 42 21.39 13.51 -43.25
C THR A 42 20.76 12.34 -42.50
N THR A 43 20.73 12.39 -41.16
CA THR A 43 20.15 11.32 -40.34
C THR A 43 18.65 11.22 -40.57
N SER A 44 17.98 12.38 -40.62
CA SER A 44 16.53 12.46 -40.83
C SER A 44 16.12 11.95 -42.21
N ILE A 45 16.83 12.33 -43.28
CA ILE A 45 16.52 11.85 -44.63
C ILE A 45 16.86 10.37 -44.80
N LYS A 46 17.92 9.85 -44.16
CA LYS A 46 18.23 8.41 -44.15
C LYS A 46 17.14 7.61 -43.44
N GLY A 47 16.63 8.12 -42.31
CA GLY A 47 15.50 7.52 -41.60
C GLY A 47 14.17 7.62 -42.36
N LEU A 48 13.98 8.65 -43.18
CA LEU A 48 12.82 8.73 -44.07
C LEU A 48 12.96 7.76 -45.26
N MET A 49 14.18 7.61 -45.78
CA MET A 49 14.48 6.68 -46.86
C MET A 49 14.31 5.21 -46.44
N SER A 50 14.64 4.84 -45.19
CA SER A 50 14.44 3.46 -44.70
C SER A 50 12.96 3.04 -44.64
N VAL A 51 12.03 4.01 -44.65
CA VAL A 51 10.59 3.77 -44.65
C VAL A 51 9.91 4.33 -45.90
N SER A 52 10.65 4.63 -46.98
CA SER A 52 10.08 5.25 -48.19
C SER A 52 8.97 4.42 -48.82
N ASP A 53 9.08 3.09 -48.73
CA ASP A 53 8.15 2.14 -49.36
C ASP A 53 6.77 2.12 -48.67
N VAL A 54 6.69 2.68 -47.46
CA VAL A 54 5.44 2.93 -46.73
C VAL A 54 4.66 4.10 -47.32
N PHE A 55 5.34 4.98 -48.06
CA PHE A 55 4.81 6.20 -48.67
C PHE A 55 4.98 6.19 -50.21
N PRO A 56 4.32 5.26 -50.93
CA PRO A 56 4.58 5.01 -52.35
C PRO A 56 4.41 6.26 -53.23
N ASP A 57 3.41 7.10 -52.92
CA ASP A 57 3.10 8.33 -53.66
C ASP A 57 4.21 9.39 -53.57
N PHE A 58 5.08 9.27 -52.56
CA PHE A 58 6.17 10.22 -52.29
C PHE A 58 7.56 9.59 -52.42
N SER A 59 7.65 8.27 -52.65
CA SER A 59 8.91 7.50 -52.70
C SER A 59 9.99 8.13 -53.58
N LYS A 60 9.62 8.57 -54.80
CA LYS A 60 10.55 9.22 -55.73
C LYS A 60 11.04 10.59 -55.23
N GLU A 61 10.17 11.37 -54.61
CA GLU A 61 10.52 12.68 -54.05
C GLU A 61 11.41 12.53 -52.80
N ILE A 62 11.19 11.46 -52.00
CA ILE A 62 12.10 11.07 -50.90
C ILE A 62 13.50 10.73 -51.44
N GLU A 63 13.57 9.93 -52.51
CA GLU A 63 14.84 9.58 -53.16
C GLU A 63 15.58 10.83 -53.66
N ASP A 64 14.88 11.73 -54.34
CA ASP A 64 15.47 12.96 -54.88
C ASP A 64 15.97 13.89 -53.77
N LEU A 65 15.23 14.04 -52.66
CA LEU A 65 15.70 14.76 -51.46
C LEU A 65 16.92 14.09 -50.82
N SER A 66 16.95 12.76 -50.80
CA SER A 66 18.08 11.98 -50.27
C SER A 66 19.35 12.22 -51.09
N ILE A 67 19.25 12.23 -52.43
CA ILE A 67 20.36 12.54 -53.34
C ILE A 67 20.87 13.97 -53.13
N GLU A 68 19.96 14.93 -52.98
CA GLU A 68 20.30 16.33 -52.73
C GLU A 68 21.08 16.49 -51.41
N MET A 69 20.58 15.89 -50.33
CA MET A 69 21.25 15.94 -49.02
C MET A 69 22.61 15.24 -49.03
N MET A 70 22.73 14.09 -49.71
CA MET A 70 24.01 13.38 -49.87
C MET A 70 25.01 14.20 -50.67
N SER A 71 24.56 14.98 -51.65
CA SER A 71 25.42 15.89 -52.43
C SER A 71 25.97 17.02 -51.54
N ILE A 72 25.12 17.62 -50.70
CA ILE A 72 25.53 18.63 -49.70
C ILE A 72 26.53 18.04 -48.69
N GLU A 73 26.26 16.82 -48.18
CA GLU A 73 27.17 16.12 -47.26
C GLU A 73 28.53 15.81 -47.90
N ALA A 74 28.53 15.36 -49.15
CA ALA A 74 29.74 15.10 -49.92
C ALA A 74 30.55 16.38 -50.13
N GLU A 75 29.89 17.48 -50.52
CA GLU A 75 30.52 18.78 -50.71
C GLU A 75 31.17 19.28 -49.41
N MET A 76 30.46 19.21 -48.28
CA MET A 76 31.01 19.52 -46.96
C MET A 76 32.26 18.68 -46.64
N GLY A 77 32.33 17.45 -47.14
CA GLY A 77 33.49 16.56 -46.99
C GLY A 77 34.79 17.11 -47.57
N PHE A 78 34.72 17.97 -48.59
CA PHE A 78 35.87 18.57 -49.28
C PHE A 78 36.22 19.99 -48.79
N LYS A 79 35.38 20.61 -47.96
CA LYS A 79 35.56 21.99 -47.47
C LYS A 79 36.12 22.02 -46.04
N LYS A 80 36.58 23.20 -45.60
CA LYS A 80 37.02 23.41 -44.22
C LYS A 80 35.80 23.36 -43.30
N LYS A 81 35.76 22.37 -42.40
CA LYS A 81 34.69 22.17 -41.43
C LYS A 81 35.18 22.41 -40.02
N THR A 82 34.33 23.03 -39.20
CA THR A 82 34.55 23.14 -37.76
C THR A 82 33.87 21.95 -37.10
N ARG A 83 34.65 21.22 -36.31
CA ARG A 83 34.14 20.16 -35.45
C ARG A 83 33.57 20.81 -34.21
N LEU A 84 32.30 20.52 -33.96
CA LEU A 84 31.68 20.80 -32.67
C LEU A 84 31.50 19.48 -31.98
N TYR A 85 31.86 19.43 -30.71
CA TYR A 85 31.40 18.34 -29.86
C TYR A 85 29.88 18.33 -29.85
N LEU A 86 29.25 17.24 -30.29
CA LEU A 86 28.00 16.82 -29.69
C LEU A 86 28.40 16.26 -28.35
N PRO A 87 28.13 16.96 -27.26
CA PRO A 87 28.43 16.37 -26.00
C PRO A 87 27.42 15.22 -25.75
N ASN A 88 27.89 14.15 -25.13
CA ASN A 88 27.09 13.04 -24.58
C ASN A 88 26.59 11.98 -25.58
N ASP A 89 27.10 11.94 -26.82
CA ASP A 89 26.92 10.76 -27.70
C ASP A 89 28.23 9.93 -27.73
N GLU A 90 28.08 8.62 -27.54
CA GLU A 90 29.10 7.73 -26.98
C GLU A 90 30.44 7.69 -27.75
N GLY A 91 31.52 7.49 -27.01
CA GLY A 91 32.58 6.57 -27.47
C GLY A 91 33.68 7.16 -28.36
N ARG A 92 33.39 8.12 -29.23
CA ARG A 92 34.40 8.79 -30.07
C ARG A 92 33.90 10.19 -30.40
N ASP A 93 33.98 11.15 -29.49
CA ASP A 93 33.65 12.56 -29.74
C ASP A 93 32.67 12.70 -30.89
N SER A 94 31.42 12.30 -30.73
CA SER A 94 30.47 12.44 -31.83
C SER A 94 30.52 13.91 -32.21
N HIS A 95 31.03 14.17 -33.42
CA HIS A 95 31.20 15.53 -33.89
C HIS A 95 30.07 15.80 -34.86
N ILE A 96 29.35 16.89 -34.63
CA ILE A 96 28.68 17.54 -35.75
C ILE A 96 29.69 18.44 -36.45
N PHE A 97 29.55 18.52 -37.75
CA PHE A 97 30.33 19.42 -38.57
C PHE A 97 29.43 20.62 -38.86
N ILE A 98 29.94 21.80 -38.56
CA ILE A 98 29.43 23.03 -39.15
C ILE A 98 30.48 23.55 -40.12
N THR A 99 30.04 24.40 -41.04
CA THR A 99 30.91 24.99 -42.04
C THR A 99 30.53 26.45 -42.23
N ASP A 100 31.54 27.31 -42.28
CA ASP A 100 31.36 28.72 -42.64
C ASP A 100 31.42 28.92 -44.17
N ASP A 101 31.58 27.84 -44.94
CA ASP A 101 31.57 27.89 -46.40
C ASP A 101 30.19 28.34 -46.92
N PRO A 102 30.11 29.46 -47.67
CA PRO A 102 28.84 30.01 -48.13
C PRO A 102 28.02 29.09 -49.04
N GLU A 103 28.69 28.22 -49.82
CA GLU A 103 28.05 27.31 -50.78
C GLU A 103 27.28 26.23 -50.02
N VAL A 104 27.95 25.53 -49.11
CA VAL A 104 27.34 24.50 -48.27
C VAL A 104 26.28 25.08 -47.33
N LYS A 105 26.55 26.27 -46.76
CA LYS A 105 25.61 26.96 -45.86
C LYS A 105 24.32 27.39 -46.56
N ASN A 106 24.40 27.91 -47.79
CA ASN A 106 23.21 28.23 -48.57
C ASN A 106 22.48 26.96 -49.01
N GLY A 107 23.21 25.92 -49.41
CA GLY A 107 22.66 24.62 -49.79
C GLY A 107 21.83 23.98 -48.68
N ILE A 108 22.36 23.92 -47.45
CA ILE A 108 21.63 23.30 -46.32
C ILE A 108 20.40 24.12 -45.90
N ASN A 109 20.44 25.45 -45.99
CA ASN A 109 19.29 26.29 -45.68
C ASN A 109 18.17 26.11 -46.71
N ALA A 110 18.52 26.06 -48.01
CA ALA A 110 17.56 25.78 -49.08
C ALA A 110 16.97 24.37 -48.94
N PHE A 111 17.81 23.38 -48.63
CA PHE A 111 17.37 22.01 -48.37
C PHE A 111 16.41 21.95 -47.18
N ARG A 112 16.71 22.64 -46.08
CA ARG A 112 15.86 22.69 -44.88
C ARG A 112 14.45 23.18 -45.21
N GLU A 113 14.32 24.29 -45.92
CA GLU A 113 13.02 24.83 -46.32
C GLU A 113 12.24 23.83 -47.18
N LYS A 114 12.92 23.22 -48.17
CA LYS A 114 12.33 22.21 -49.05
C LYS A 114 11.92 20.95 -48.30
N TYR A 115 12.74 20.49 -47.36
CA TYR A 115 12.48 19.33 -46.51
C TYR A 115 11.26 19.58 -45.61
N ASN A 116 11.17 20.74 -44.97
CA ASN A 116 10.03 21.10 -44.12
C ASN A 116 8.72 21.21 -44.92
N ASP A 117 8.75 21.83 -46.10
CA ASP A 117 7.57 21.85 -47.00
C ASP A 117 7.15 20.43 -47.38
N PHE A 118 8.11 19.60 -47.78
CA PHE A 118 7.86 18.21 -48.14
C PHE A 118 7.24 17.42 -46.97
N ILE A 119 7.81 17.49 -45.77
CA ILE A 119 7.30 16.83 -44.56
C ILE A 119 5.87 17.27 -44.22
N ASN A 120 5.55 18.56 -44.40
CA ASN A 120 4.19 19.06 -44.21
C ASN A 120 3.20 18.51 -45.25
N ARG A 121 3.62 18.42 -46.53
CA ARG A 121 2.79 17.85 -47.60
C ARG A 121 2.49 16.37 -47.38
N ILE A 122 3.50 15.55 -47.09
CA ILE A 122 3.31 14.13 -46.82
C ILE A 122 2.48 13.90 -45.54
N SER A 123 2.70 14.69 -44.49
CA SER A 123 1.88 14.64 -43.27
C SER A 123 0.41 15.01 -43.51
N ALA A 124 0.13 15.90 -44.47
CA ALA A 124 -1.24 16.25 -44.86
C ALA A 124 -1.92 15.15 -45.69
N ALA A 125 -1.14 14.30 -46.38
CA ALA A 125 -1.65 13.18 -47.17
C ALA A 125 -2.03 11.96 -46.31
N TYR A 126 -1.34 11.73 -45.21
CA TYR A 126 -1.58 10.60 -44.29
C TYR A 126 -2.11 11.11 -42.95
N THR A 127 -3.42 11.05 -42.73
CA THR A 127 -4.09 11.70 -41.58
C THR A 127 -4.78 10.73 -40.60
N ASP A 128 -4.91 9.45 -40.92
CA ASP A 128 -5.54 8.45 -40.02
C ASP A 128 -4.62 8.12 -38.83
N PRO A 129 -4.96 8.52 -37.59
CA PRO A 129 -4.11 8.31 -36.42
C PRO A 129 -3.77 6.85 -36.10
N ASN A 130 -4.59 5.91 -36.57
CA ASN A 130 -4.38 4.48 -36.33
C ASN A 130 -3.49 3.82 -37.39
N SER A 131 -3.22 4.52 -38.50
CA SER A 131 -2.38 4.00 -39.57
C SER A 131 -0.90 4.10 -39.22
N VAL A 132 -0.12 3.10 -39.61
CA VAL A 132 1.34 3.08 -39.46
C VAL A 132 1.99 4.21 -40.25
N GLN A 133 1.43 4.58 -41.40
CA GLN A 133 1.88 5.73 -42.21
C GLN A 133 1.82 7.02 -41.38
N TYR A 134 0.67 7.32 -40.76
CA TYR A 134 0.50 8.49 -39.91
C TYR A 134 1.48 8.47 -38.74
N ARG A 135 1.59 7.33 -38.06
CA ARG A 135 2.46 7.17 -36.89
C ARG A 135 3.93 7.45 -37.23
N LEU A 136 4.44 6.83 -38.30
CA LEU A 136 5.80 7.05 -38.80
C LEU A 136 6.03 8.50 -39.23
N ILE A 137 5.14 9.07 -40.04
CA ILE A 137 5.34 10.44 -40.51
C ILE A 137 5.22 11.47 -39.38
N ASN A 138 4.39 11.20 -38.37
CA ASN A 138 4.29 12.05 -37.19
C ASN A 138 5.59 12.06 -36.38
N VAL A 139 6.26 10.90 -36.24
CA VAL A 139 7.59 10.82 -35.63
C VAL A 139 8.61 11.67 -36.40
N ILE A 140 8.64 11.53 -37.73
CA ILE A 140 9.56 12.28 -38.61
C ILE A 140 9.26 13.78 -38.56
N LYS A 141 7.97 14.16 -38.61
CA LYS A 141 7.52 15.55 -38.56
C LYS A 141 7.91 16.22 -37.26
N LYS A 142 7.60 15.62 -36.12
CA LYS A 142 8.00 16.14 -34.81
C LYS A 142 9.52 16.29 -34.71
N ASN A 143 10.29 15.37 -35.30
CA ASN A 143 11.73 15.53 -35.36
C ASN A 143 12.16 16.71 -36.25
N SER A 144 11.51 16.91 -37.39
CA SER A 144 11.71 18.09 -38.26
C SER A 144 11.45 19.40 -37.50
N GLU A 145 10.33 19.47 -36.78
CA GLU A 145 9.95 20.62 -35.96
C GLU A 145 10.98 20.89 -34.84
N LEU A 146 11.56 19.83 -34.26
CA LEU A 146 12.66 19.97 -33.29
C LEU A 146 13.94 20.49 -33.94
N LEU A 147 14.29 20.05 -35.15
CA LEU A 147 15.46 20.56 -35.88
C LEU A 147 15.30 22.02 -36.31
N ASP A 148 14.06 22.51 -36.37
CA ASP A 148 13.79 23.91 -36.65
C ASP A 148 14.09 24.85 -35.48
N ASP A 149 14.13 24.32 -34.26
CA ASP A 149 14.47 25.07 -33.05
C ASP A 149 15.95 25.46 -33.06
N PRO A 150 16.28 26.77 -32.97
CA PRO A 150 17.67 27.23 -32.89
C PRO A 150 18.45 26.64 -31.69
N ALA A 151 17.76 26.20 -30.64
CA ALA A 151 18.33 25.57 -29.45
C ALA A 151 18.32 24.03 -29.47
N HIS A 152 18.01 23.39 -30.61
CA HIS A 152 17.86 21.93 -30.70
C HIS A 152 19.10 21.15 -30.24
N LEU A 153 20.31 21.65 -30.50
CA LEU A 153 21.55 21.01 -30.08
C LEU A 153 21.70 20.98 -28.56
N ASP A 154 21.47 22.10 -27.90
CA ASP A 154 21.50 22.20 -26.44
C ASP A 154 20.43 21.29 -25.83
N LYS A 155 19.27 21.18 -26.49
CA LYS A 155 18.17 20.30 -26.05
C LYS A 155 18.54 18.82 -26.16
N ILE A 156 18.98 18.36 -27.33
CA ILE A 156 19.33 16.95 -27.60
C ILE A 156 20.53 16.50 -26.76
N SER A 157 21.50 17.39 -26.55
CA SER A 157 22.73 17.03 -25.82
C SER A 157 22.49 16.69 -24.34
N GLY A 158 21.45 17.21 -23.70
CA GLY A 158 21.07 16.77 -22.35
C GLY A 158 20.21 15.49 -22.30
N PHE A 159 19.77 14.94 -23.44
CA PHE A 159 19.16 13.61 -23.55
C PHE A 159 19.54 12.91 -24.88
N PRO A 160 20.83 12.53 -25.02
CA PRO A 160 21.40 12.04 -26.28
C PRO A 160 20.78 10.73 -26.77
N GLU A 161 20.14 9.96 -25.89
CA GLU A 161 19.44 8.72 -26.21
C GLU A 161 18.35 8.90 -27.25
N TYR A 162 17.72 10.08 -27.31
CA TYR A 162 16.70 10.38 -28.30
C TYR A 162 17.27 10.39 -29.72
N TYR A 163 18.35 11.14 -29.95
CA TYR A 163 19.00 11.18 -31.27
C TYR A 163 19.59 9.82 -31.65
N LYS A 164 20.16 9.08 -30.69
CA LYS A 164 20.67 7.73 -30.93
C LYS A 164 19.56 6.76 -31.38
N ALA A 165 18.38 6.84 -30.76
CA ALA A 165 17.24 6.03 -31.18
C ALA A 165 16.80 6.38 -32.61
N LEU A 166 16.74 7.66 -32.97
CA LEU A 166 16.45 8.06 -34.35
C LEU A 166 17.51 7.54 -35.34
N LYS A 167 18.78 7.70 -35.00
CA LYS A 167 19.89 7.28 -35.86
C LYS A 167 19.98 5.76 -36.04
N CYS A 168 19.76 4.98 -34.98
CA CYS A 168 19.91 3.53 -35.02
C CYS A 168 18.58 2.82 -35.32
N SER A 169 17.52 3.11 -34.56
CA SER A 169 16.24 2.41 -34.70
C SER A 169 15.47 2.78 -35.96
N MET A 170 15.48 4.05 -36.37
CA MET A 170 14.72 4.45 -37.56
C MET A 170 15.38 3.96 -38.85
N MET A 171 16.72 3.97 -38.90
CA MET A 171 17.47 3.48 -40.05
C MET A 171 17.29 1.97 -40.27
N ASP A 172 17.18 1.20 -39.20
CA ASP A 172 16.97 -0.26 -39.25
C ASP A 172 15.49 -0.64 -39.02
N MET A 173 14.56 0.29 -39.16
CA MET A 173 13.13 0.03 -39.02
C MET A 173 12.70 -1.07 -40.01
N PRO A 174 11.89 -2.06 -39.60
CA PRO A 174 11.29 -2.99 -40.54
C PRO A 174 10.55 -2.25 -41.65
N ASP A 175 10.78 -2.63 -42.90
CA ASP A 175 10.14 -2.02 -44.06
C ASP A 175 8.79 -2.71 -44.38
N SER A 176 8.03 -2.16 -45.32
CA SER A 176 6.76 -2.78 -45.75
C SER A 176 6.95 -3.97 -46.69
N ASN A 177 8.18 -4.41 -46.95
CA ASN A 177 8.49 -5.44 -47.92
C ASN A 177 8.53 -6.83 -47.27
N PHE A 178 7.69 -7.74 -47.77
CA PHE A 178 7.62 -9.12 -47.31
C PHE A 178 7.92 -10.09 -48.44
N ALA A 179 8.49 -11.26 -48.12
CA ALA A 179 8.75 -12.31 -49.08
C ALA A 179 7.43 -12.76 -49.73
N ALA A 180 7.31 -12.53 -51.05
CA ALA A 180 6.14 -12.87 -51.84
C ALA A 180 6.33 -14.20 -52.59
N GLU A 181 7.54 -14.43 -53.12
CA GLU A 181 7.90 -15.66 -53.83
C GLU A 181 9.39 -16.00 -53.66
N ILE A 182 9.81 -17.18 -54.11
CA ILE A 182 11.21 -17.59 -54.19
C ILE A 182 11.62 -17.55 -55.67
N ASN A 183 12.67 -16.81 -55.99
CA ASN A 183 13.18 -16.74 -57.36
C ASN A 183 13.94 -18.03 -57.75
N GLU A 184 14.32 -18.11 -59.02
CA GLU A 184 15.04 -19.26 -59.62
C GLU A 184 16.39 -19.60 -58.94
N ASN A 185 16.92 -18.72 -58.09
CA ASN A 185 18.17 -18.90 -57.33
C ASN A 185 17.93 -19.21 -55.85
N ASP A 186 16.74 -19.68 -55.47
CA ASP A 186 16.32 -19.94 -54.09
C ASP A 186 16.37 -18.72 -53.16
N ASN A 187 16.33 -17.50 -53.71
CA ASN A 187 16.29 -16.27 -52.91
C ASN A 187 14.86 -15.70 -52.85
N PRO A 188 14.42 -15.22 -51.67
CA PRO A 188 13.13 -14.55 -51.54
C PRO A 188 13.09 -13.25 -52.35
N VAL A 189 12.02 -13.09 -53.13
CA VAL A 189 11.62 -11.84 -53.76
C VAL A 189 10.69 -11.12 -52.80
N TYR A 190 10.98 -9.86 -52.52
CA TYR A 190 10.23 -9.06 -51.56
C TYR A 190 9.36 -8.04 -52.27
N GLU A 191 8.09 -7.95 -51.87
CA GLU A 191 7.12 -6.98 -52.38
C GLU A 191 6.49 -6.19 -51.22
N SER A 192 6.13 -4.93 -51.48
CA SER A 192 5.49 -4.07 -50.47
C SER A 192 4.05 -4.50 -50.20
N ASP A 193 3.71 -4.76 -48.94
CA ASP A 193 2.37 -5.10 -48.46
C ASP A 193 1.99 -4.24 -47.25
N SER A 194 1.36 -3.09 -47.51
CA SER A 194 0.96 -2.13 -46.48
C SER A 194 -0.04 -2.72 -45.47
N ALA A 195 -0.92 -3.63 -45.88
CA ALA A 195 -1.92 -4.22 -44.99
C ALA A 195 -1.29 -5.22 -44.02
N ARG A 196 -0.32 -6.02 -44.49
CA ARG A 196 0.48 -6.89 -43.64
C ARG A 196 1.42 -6.08 -42.75
N TYR A 197 2.00 -5.00 -43.26
CA TYR A 197 2.87 -4.12 -42.50
C TYR A 197 2.16 -3.47 -41.30
N GLN A 198 0.92 -3.00 -41.48
CA GLN A 198 0.10 -2.51 -40.36
C GLN A 198 -0.03 -3.58 -39.26
N LYS A 199 -0.45 -4.80 -39.63
CA LYS A 199 -0.60 -5.92 -38.67
C LYS A 199 0.72 -6.30 -38.01
N PHE A 200 1.82 -6.22 -38.78
CA PHE A 200 3.16 -6.47 -38.27
C PHE A 200 3.54 -5.46 -37.19
N MET A 201 3.29 -4.16 -37.42
CA MET A 201 3.59 -3.10 -36.45
C MET A 201 2.62 -3.08 -35.27
N ASP A 202 1.37 -3.53 -35.43
CA ASP A 202 0.45 -3.71 -34.31
C ASP A 202 0.87 -4.89 -33.40
N LYS A 203 1.59 -5.87 -33.96
CA LYS A 203 2.06 -7.07 -33.26
C LYS A 203 3.45 -6.89 -32.63
N HIS A 204 4.29 -6.01 -33.17
CA HIS A 204 5.69 -5.84 -32.75
C HIS A 204 6.03 -4.40 -32.36
N VAL A 205 6.83 -4.23 -31.31
CA VAL A 205 7.02 -2.94 -30.61
C VAL A 205 8.12 -2.04 -31.19
N PHE A 206 8.53 -2.24 -32.45
CA PHE A 206 9.64 -1.50 -33.07
C PHE A 206 9.37 0.01 -33.15
N LEU A 207 8.13 0.38 -33.52
CA LEU A 207 7.70 1.78 -33.59
C LEU A 207 7.32 2.34 -32.22
N ASP A 208 6.63 1.53 -31.39
CA ASP A 208 6.17 1.92 -30.05
C ASP A 208 7.30 2.48 -29.18
N GLN A 209 8.48 1.86 -29.22
CA GLN A 209 9.62 2.32 -28.42
C GLN A 209 10.17 3.68 -28.87
N ILE A 210 10.11 4.00 -30.17
CA ILE A 210 10.54 5.31 -30.69
C ILE A 210 9.51 6.37 -30.32
N GLU A 211 8.23 6.09 -30.49
CA GLU A 211 7.15 7.00 -30.12
C GLU A 211 7.19 7.32 -28.63
N ASP A 212 7.33 6.32 -27.76
CA ASP A 212 7.45 6.52 -26.32
C ASP A 212 8.67 7.38 -25.97
N LYS A 213 9.82 7.14 -26.61
CA LYS A 213 11.03 7.94 -26.38
C LYS A 213 10.91 9.37 -26.89
N GLN A 214 10.30 9.58 -28.05
CA GLN A 214 10.03 10.92 -28.57
C GLN A 214 9.04 11.68 -27.67
N ASN A 215 7.96 11.02 -27.27
CA ASN A 215 6.96 11.62 -26.38
C ASN A 215 7.56 11.94 -25.01
N PHE A 216 8.40 11.07 -24.45
CA PHE A 216 9.15 11.37 -23.22
C PHE A 216 10.06 12.58 -23.41
N PHE A 217 10.83 12.62 -24.49
CA PHE A 217 11.73 13.75 -24.78
C PHE A 217 10.95 15.07 -24.88
N ILE A 218 9.88 15.12 -25.66
CA ILE A 218 9.10 16.33 -25.93
C ILE A 218 8.26 16.76 -24.72
N ASN A 219 7.59 15.83 -24.04
CA ASN A 219 6.58 16.16 -23.04
C ASN A 219 7.13 16.19 -21.61
N GLU A 220 8.23 15.48 -21.33
CA GLU A 220 8.78 15.38 -19.96
C GLU A 220 10.14 16.08 -19.87
N TYR A 221 11.10 15.70 -20.73
CA TYR A 221 12.46 16.22 -20.65
C TYR A 221 12.57 17.69 -21.09
N LEU A 222 11.99 18.08 -22.24
CA LEU A 222 12.09 19.47 -22.72
C LEU A 222 11.51 20.49 -21.71
N PRO A 223 10.30 20.29 -21.15
CA PRO A 223 9.76 21.21 -20.13
C PRO A 223 10.63 21.25 -18.87
N TYR A 224 11.14 20.11 -18.40
CA TYR A 224 12.06 20.04 -17.27
C TYR A 224 13.34 20.84 -17.54
N ALA A 225 13.97 20.62 -18.69
CA ALA A 225 15.21 21.29 -19.09
C ALA A 225 15.03 22.80 -19.23
N GLU A 226 13.89 23.25 -19.78
CA GLU A 226 13.56 24.67 -19.92
C GLU A 226 13.39 25.35 -18.56
N LYS A 227 12.61 24.75 -17.63
CA LYS A 227 12.47 25.26 -16.26
C LYS A 227 13.81 25.33 -15.54
N ARG A 228 14.65 24.29 -15.69
CA ARG A 228 16.01 24.25 -15.12
C ARG A 228 16.86 25.39 -15.66
N LYS A 229 16.88 25.60 -16.99
CA LYS A 229 17.65 26.66 -17.65
C LYS A 229 17.20 28.05 -17.23
N ASN A 230 15.88 28.25 -17.07
CA ASN A 230 15.29 29.52 -16.68
C ASN A 230 15.39 29.79 -15.17
N GLY A 231 15.87 28.83 -14.38
CA GLY A 231 15.93 28.93 -12.91
C GLY A 231 14.56 28.89 -12.23
N THR A 232 13.52 28.49 -12.95
CA THR A 232 12.13 28.40 -12.46
C THR A 232 11.72 26.97 -12.10
N LEU A 233 12.68 26.05 -12.04
CA LEU A 233 12.45 24.67 -11.64
C LEU A 233 12.09 24.62 -10.14
N GLU A 234 11.05 23.88 -9.81
CA GLU A 234 10.66 23.62 -8.42
C GLU A 234 11.03 22.19 -8.01
N SER A 235 11.08 21.94 -6.70
CA SER A 235 11.40 20.61 -6.15
C SER A 235 10.37 19.54 -6.54
N LYS A 236 9.10 19.94 -6.75
CA LYS A 236 8.04 19.08 -7.29
C LYS A 236 8.35 18.64 -8.73
N ASP A 237 8.72 19.59 -9.59
CA ASP A 237 9.05 19.31 -10.99
C ASP A 237 10.20 18.30 -11.10
N ALA A 238 11.21 18.40 -10.23
CA ALA A 238 12.33 17.47 -10.20
C ALA A 238 11.92 16.05 -9.76
N ALA A 239 11.01 15.93 -8.79
CA ALA A 239 10.47 14.65 -8.36
C ALA A 239 9.59 14.00 -9.43
N ASP A 240 8.72 14.79 -10.08
CA ASP A 240 7.86 14.35 -11.18
C ASP A 240 8.70 13.86 -12.38
N TYR A 241 9.76 14.58 -12.75
CA TYR A 241 10.68 14.17 -13.82
C TYR A 241 11.42 12.86 -13.49
N ASN A 242 11.91 12.68 -12.25
CA ASN A 242 12.51 11.42 -11.83
C ASN A 242 11.54 10.24 -11.97
N SER A 243 10.28 10.44 -11.58
CA SER A 243 9.22 9.44 -11.72
C SER A 243 8.96 9.06 -13.18
N ALA A 244 8.81 10.09 -14.02
CA ALA A 244 8.56 9.92 -15.45
C ALA A 244 9.74 9.21 -16.14
N TYR A 245 10.98 9.57 -15.80
CA TYR A 245 12.19 8.97 -16.36
C TYR A 245 12.32 7.49 -15.99
N LEU A 246 12.10 7.12 -14.72
CA LEU A 246 12.12 5.71 -14.31
C LEU A 246 11.02 4.91 -15.03
N THR A 247 9.82 5.47 -15.13
CA THR A 247 8.70 4.83 -15.85
C THR A 247 9.05 4.63 -17.33
N HIS A 248 9.66 5.63 -17.96
CA HIS A 248 10.17 5.53 -19.33
C HIS A 248 11.22 4.42 -19.46
N LEU A 249 12.21 4.35 -18.56
CA LEU A 249 13.21 3.29 -18.58
C LEU A 249 12.59 1.89 -18.47
N ILE A 250 11.56 1.71 -17.64
CA ILE A 250 10.86 0.42 -17.49
C ILE A 250 10.14 0.05 -18.78
N LYS A 251 9.43 0.98 -19.42
CA LYS A 251 8.81 0.71 -20.74
C LYS A 251 9.85 0.36 -21.80
N GLN A 252 10.94 1.11 -21.86
CA GLN A 252 12.03 0.83 -22.79
C GLN A 252 12.63 -0.55 -22.53
N LYS A 253 12.81 -0.94 -21.27
CA LYS A 253 13.22 -2.30 -20.90
C LYS A 253 12.25 -3.34 -21.47
N GLU A 254 10.95 -3.19 -21.23
CA GLU A 254 9.92 -4.10 -21.73
C GLU A 254 9.94 -4.21 -23.26
N TYR A 255 10.12 -3.09 -23.97
CA TYR A 255 10.22 -3.09 -25.43
C TYR A 255 11.46 -3.84 -25.92
N PHE A 256 12.64 -3.57 -25.36
CA PHE A 256 13.86 -4.26 -25.77
C PHE A 256 13.86 -5.73 -25.36
N GLU A 257 13.30 -6.10 -24.21
CA GLU A 257 13.11 -7.52 -23.85
C GLU A 257 12.17 -8.24 -24.83
N ALA A 258 11.10 -7.57 -25.29
CA ALA A 258 10.22 -8.11 -26.33
C ALA A 258 10.98 -8.29 -27.66
N ILE A 259 11.71 -7.28 -28.12
CA ILE A 259 12.52 -7.34 -29.36
C ILE A 259 13.55 -8.47 -29.30
N MET A 260 14.23 -8.60 -28.16
CA MET A 260 15.21 -9.68 -27.91
C MET A 260 14.57 -11.08 -27.90
N SER A 261 13.26 -11.18 -27.62
CA SER A 261 12.52 -12.44 -27.58
C SER A 261 11.95 -12.87 -28.94
N TYR A 262 11.91 -11.98 -29.93
CA TYR A 262 11.39 -12.29 -31.25
C TYR A 262 12.22 -13.40 -31.93
N SER A 263 11.50 -14.42 -32.39
CA SER A 263 12.10 -15.61 -32.99
C SER A 263 12.15 -15.50 -34.50
N LYS A 264 13.20 -16.05 -35.13
CA LYS A 264 13.23 -16.27 -36.59
C LYS A 264 12.15 -17.22 -37.08
N ASN A 265 11.50 -17.96 -36.19
CA ASN A 265 10.37 -18.81 -36.54
C ASN A 265 9.04 -18.04 -36.56
N ASP A 266 9.01 -16.77 -36.14
CA ASP A 266 7.82 -15.94 -36.32
C ASP A 266 7.60 -15.68 -37.82
N PRO A 267 6.44 -16.06 -38.39
CA PRO A 267 6.23 -15.98 -39.84
C PRO A 267 6.36 -14.58 -40.43
N ASP A 268 6.09 -13.54 -39.64
CA ASP A 268 6.17 -12.17 -40.13
C ASP A 268 7.59 -11.59 -39.99
N ILE A 269 8.31 -11.96 -38.92
CA ILE A 269 9.74 -11.62 -38.75
C ILE A 269 10.58 -12.31 -39.85
N ALA A 270 10.31 -13.58 -40.14
CA ALA A 270 11.03 -14.34 -41.16
C ALA A 270 10.77 -13.83 -42.58
N ALA A 271 9.55 -13.35 -42.83
CA ALA A 271 9.15 -12.87 -44.15
C ALA A 271 9.55 -11.41 -44.40
N ASN A 272 9.76 -10.59 -43.36
CA ASN A 272 10.14 -9.19 -43.53
C ASN A 272 11.58 -9.03 -44.02
N LYS A 273 11.81 -8.19 -45.03
CA LYS A 273 13.12 -8.02 -45.67
C LYS A 273 14.21 -7.55 -44.71
N MET A 274 13.92 -6.53 -43.90
CA MET A 274 14.88 -6.00 -42.93
C MET A 274 15.12 -6.97 -41.77
N CYS A 275 14.06 -7.60 -41.24
CA CYS A 275 14.22 -8.57 -40.15
C CYS A 275 14.93 -9.87 -40.58
N ASN A 276 14.82 -10.26 -41.85
CA ASN A 276 15.53 -11.43 -42.38
C ASN A 276 17.03 -11.16 -42.63
N ASN A 277 17.48 -9.90 -42.56
CA ASN A 277 18.90 -9.56 -42.64
C ASN A 277 19.59 -9.77 -41.27
N PRO A 278 20.51 -10.76 -41.13
CA PRO A 278 21.15 -11.03 -39.85
C PRO A 278 21.97 -9.85 -39.33
N ALA A 279 22.56 -9.05 -40.22
CA ALA A 279 23.37 -7.91 -39.82
C ALA A 279 22.53 -6.84 -39.09
N GLN A 280 21.27 -6.67 -39.50
CA GLN A 280 20.35 -5.67 -38.94
C GLN A 280 19.57 -6.25 -37.76
N PHE A 281 18.96 -7.41 -37.93
CA PHE A 281 18.12 -7.96 -36.88
C PHE A 281 18.94 -8.54 -35.72
N GLU A 282 19.89 -9.43 -36.00
CA GLU A 282 20.73 -10.02 -34.95
C GLU A 282 21.86 -9.10 -34.51
N GLY A 283 22.39 -8.27 -35.42
CA GLY A 283 23.50 -7.36 -35.13
C GLY A 283 23.06 -6.05 -34.45
N ASP A 284 22.00 -5.42 -34.95
CA ASP A 284 21.53 -4.12 -34.48
C ASP A 284 20.38 -4.29 -33.47
N TRP A 285 19.23 -4.85 -33.85
CA TRP A 285 18.05 -4.95 -32.96
C TRP A 285 18.21 -5.92 -31.78
N GLN A 286 18.85 -7.08 -31.97
CA GLN A 286 19.10 -8.06 -30.90
C GLN A 286 20.56 -8.05 -30.41
N GLY A 287 21.43 -7.36 -31.12
CA GLY A 287 22.87 -7.49 -30.96
C GLY A 287 23.51 -6.40 -30.12
N SER A 288 24.84 -6.48 -30.04
CA SER A 288 25.66 -5.55 -29.27
C SER A 288 25.80 -4.16 -29.89
N ARG A 289 25.37 -3.95 -31.15
CA ARG A 289 25.47 -2.65 -31.81
C ARG A 289 24.39 -1.68 -31.34
N TYR A 290 23.20 -2.17 -30.98
CA TYR A 290 22.12 -1.32 -30.47
C TYR A 290 21.29 -1.99 -29.36
N GLY A 291 20.53 -3.05 -29.65
CA GLY A 291 19.52 -3.59 -28.74
C GLY A 291 20.05 -4.06 -27.40
N LYS A 292 21.01 -4.99 -27.40
CA LYS A 292 21.59 -5.53 -26.16
C LYS A 292 22.30 -4.43 -25.35
N MET A 293 23.07 -3.58 -26.03
CA MET A 293 23.76 -2.44 -25.40
C MET A 293 22.75 -1.49 -24.74
N THR A 294 21.62 -1.21 -25.41
CA THR A 294 20.55 -0.34 -24.89
C THR A 294 19.87 -0.97 -23.69
N LEU A 295 19.56 -2.27 -23.73
CA LEU A 295 18.98 -2.99 -22.59
C LEU A 295 19.94 -3.01 -21.37
N ASP A 296 21.23 -3.25 -21.60
CA ASP A 296 22.25 -3.22 -20.54
C ASP A 296 22.34 -1.80 -19.93
N LYS A 297 22.28 -0.75 -20.76
CA LYS A 297 22.24 0.65 -20.32
C LYS A 297 21.01 0.95 -19.47
N ILE A 298 19.82 0.57 -19.95
CA ILE A 298 18.57 0.75 -19.22
C ILE A 298 18.63 0.08 -17.83
N ASN A 299 19.10 -1.17 -17.76
CA ASN A 299 19.23 -1.88 -16.48
C ASN A 299 20.21 -1.19 -15.52
N ARG A 300 21.34 -0.66 -16.01
CA ARG A 300 22.26 0.13 -15.17
C ARG A 300 21.61 1.41 -14.66
N ASN A 301 20.84 2.10 -15.50
CA ASN A 301 20.21 3.36 -15.14
C ASN A 301 19.11 3.14 -14.08
N ILE A 302 18.33 2.07 -14.21
CA ILE A 302 17.36 1.65 -13.18
C ILE A 302 18.07 1.32 -11.86
N ASP A 303 19.21 0.60 -11.89
CA ASP A 303 19.99 0.30 -10.69
C ASP A 303 20.61 1.55 -10.05
N ALA A 304 21.09 2.51 -10.86
CA ALA A 304 21.61 3.79 -10.36
C ALA A 304 20.52 4.62 -9.66
N MET A 305 19.34 4.76 -10.27
CA MET A 305 18.19 5.40 -9.61
C MET A 305 17.78 4.64 -8.35
N GLY A 306 17.86 3.31 -8.38
CA GLY A 306 17.66 2.43 -7.23
C GLY A 306 18.66 2.61 -6.10
N ARG A 307 19.78 3.29 -6.34
CA ARG A 307 20.78 3.69 -5.34
C ARG A 307 20.62 5.14 -4.91
N GLY A 308 19.62 5.87 -5.41
CA GLY A 308 19.31 7.24 -4.99
C GLY A 308 19.90 8.34 -5.89
N TRP A 309 20.46 8.00 -7.05
CA TRP A 309 20.83 8.98 -8.09
C TRP A 309 19.59 9.58 -8.77
N SER A 310 19.63 10.86 -9.14
CA SER A 310 18.52 11.46 -9.89
C SER A 310 18.63 11.21 -11.39
N ALA A 311 17.49 11.31 -12.09
CA ALA A 311 17.43 11.18 -13.56
C ALA A 311 18.35 12.19 -14.27
N ALA A 312 18.53 13.38 -13.69
CA ALA A 312 19.41 14.42 -14.24
C ALA A 312 20.90 14.05 -14.22
N ASP A 313 21.29 13.03 -13.44
CA ASP A 313 22.69 12.60 -13.31
C ASP A 313 23.03 11.38 -14.15
N ILE A 314 22.02 10.74 -14.75
CA ILE A 314 22.19 9.43 -15.42
C ILE A 314 23.17 9.51 -16.58
N ASN A 315 23.12 10.57 -17.40
CA ASN A 315 24.06 10.73 -18.51
C ASN A 315 25.52 10.83 -18.03
N PHE A 316 25.75 11.49 -16.89
CA PHE A 316 27.09 11.54 -16.29
C PHE A 316 27.54 10.15 -15.85
N LEU A 317 26.67 9.36 -15.22
CA LEU A 317 26.99 8.00 -14.78
C LEU A 317 27.26 7.05 -15.96
N ASP A 318 26.51 7.18 -17.05
CA ASP A 318 26.71 6.41 -18.26
C ASP A 318 28.07 6.73 -18.92
N GLU A 319 28.44 8.00 -19.01
CA GLU A 319 29.77 8.40 -19.52
C GLU A 319 30.91 7.91 -18.63
N LEU A 320 30.73 7.94 -17.30
CA LEU A 320 31.70 7.32 -16.38
C LEU A 320 31.89 5.83 -16.70
N HIS A 321 30.82 5.10 -17.03
CA HIS A 321 30.90 3.70 -17.40
C HIS A 321 31.64 3.47 -18.71
N LEU A 322 31.38 4.31 -19.72
CA LEU A 322 32.12 4.26 -20.98
C LEU A 322 33.61 4.53 -20.79
N ILE A 323 33.98 5.49 -19.93
CA ILE A 323 35.39 5.72 -19.57
C ILE A 323 36.02 4.45 -18.99
N GLN A 324 35.32 3.75 -18.10
CA GLN A 324 35.84 2.53 -17.50
C GLN A 324 36.13 1.46 -18.56
N LEU A 325 35.20 1.26 -19.52
CA LEU A 325 35.38 0.32 -20.62
C LEU A 325 36.53 0.73 -21.54
N LYS A 326 36.64 2.02 -21.90
CA LYS A 326 37.73 2.55 -22.71
C LYS A 326 39.09 2.44 -22.03
N LEU A 327 39.16 2.73 -20.73
CA LEU A 327 40.42 2.60 -19.98
C LEU A 327 40.87 1.15 -19.89
N ALA A 328 39.93 0.21 -19.75
CA ALA A 328 40.25 -1.22 -19.82
C ALA A 328 40.79 -1.59 -21.20
N ASP A 329 40.14 -1.14 -22.28
CA ASP A 329 40.58 -1.36 -23.66
C ASP A 329 41.98 -0.77 -23.92
N MET A 330 42.20 0.50 -23.55
CA MET A 330 43.51 1.18 -23.65
C MET A 330 44.59 0.49 -22.81
N ALA A 331 44.24 -0.12 -21.68
CA ALA A 331 45.19 -0.81 -20.81
C ALA A 331 45.57 -2.20 -21.32
N GLU A 332 44.65 -2.91 -21.99
CA GLU A 332 44.77 -4.33 -22.29
C GLU A 332 45.04 -4.64 -23.77
N ASN A 333 44.56 -3.83 -24.72
CA ASN A 333 44.66 -4.12 -26.15
C ASN A 333 45.85 -3.44 -26.84
N SER A 334 46.85 -4.23 -27.24
CA SER A 334 48.00 -3.77 -28.05
C SER A 334 47.67 -3.50 -29.52
N ASN A 335 46.51 -3.96 -30.00
CA ASN A 335 46.17 -3.99 -31.43
C ASN A 335 45.50 -2.70 -31.96
N GLN A 336 45.25 -1.69 -31.11
CA GLN A 336 44.56 -0.46 -31.50
C GLN A 336 45.49 0.77 -31.70
N GLY A 337 46.81 0.57 -31.73
CA GLY A 337 47.76 1.67 -31.98
C GLY A 337 48.01 2.59 -30.78
N PHE A 338 47.81 2.10 -29.55
CA PHE A 338 48.22 2.77 -28.31
C PHE A 338 49.74 2.64 -28.08
N THR A 339 50.39 3.70 -27.60
CA THR A 339 51.81 3.66 -27.21
C THR A 339 51.99 2.97 -25.86
N ALA A 340 53.22 2.50 -25.55
CA ALA A 340 53.51 1.87 -24.26
C ALA A 340 53.30 2.85 -23.09
N GLU A 341 53.60 4.13 -23.30
CA GLU A 341 53.36 5.21 -22.35
C GLU A 341 51.86 5.43 -22.11
N GLU A 342 51.04 5.44 -23.15
CA GLU A 342 49.57 5.56 -23.06
C GLU A 342 48.97 4.37 -22.31
N GLN A 343 49.40 3.14 -22.63
CA GLN A 343 48.96 1.93 -21.91
C GLN A 343 49.34 1.97 -20.43
N LYS A 344 50.55 2.44 -20.10
CA LYS A 344 51.02 2.59 -18.72
C LYS A 344 50.23 3.68 -17.98
N ALA A 345 49.91 4.78 -18.65
CA ALA A 345 49.06 5.84 -18.11
C ALA A 345 47.63 5.32 -17.86
N ALA A 346 47.05 4.60 -18.82
CA ALA A 346 45.73 3.98 -18.71
C ALA A 346 45.66 2.99 -17.53
N LYS A 347 46.65 2.11 -17.35
CA LYS A 347 46.72 1.19 -16.19
C LYS A 347 46.78 1.92 -14.85
N ARG A 348 47.60 2.97 -14.76
CA ARG A 348 47.69 3.80 -13.54
C ARG A 348 46.37 4.49 -13.24
N LEU A 349 45.74 5.06 -14.27
CA LEU A 349 44.49 5.76 -14.15
C LEU A 349 43.33 4.82 -13.81
N GLN A 350 43.27 3.63 -14.41
CA GLN A 350 42.31 2.58 -14.07
C GLN A 350 42.42 2.19 -12.58
N SER A 351 43.64 2.09 -12.05
CA SER A 351 43.86 1.85 -10.61
C SER A 351 43.42 3.02 -9.73
N LYS A 352 43.69 4.28 -10.14
CA LYS A 352 43.29 5.51 -9.43
C LYS A 352 41.77 5.64 -9.40
N MET A 353 41.09 5.41 -10.53
CA MET A 353 39.64 5.52 -10.69
C MET A 353 38.87 4.40 -9.99
N LYS A 354 39.47 3.23 -9.76
CA LYS A 354 38.76 2.06 -9.23
C LYS A 354 37.94 2.35 -7.98
N LYS A 355 38.50 3.05 -6.98
CA LYS A 355 37.78 3.34 -5.73
C LYS A 355 36.71 4.43 -5.91
N PRO A 356 37.01 5.64 -6.44
CA PRO A 356 35.99 6.66 -6.72
C PRO A 356 34.83 6.13 -7.58
N TYR A 357 35.15 5.37 -8.62
CA TYR A 357 34.17 4.77 -9.52
C TYR A 357 33.28 3.74 -8.83
N ASN A 358 33.86 2.84 -8.03
CA ASN A 358 33.07 1.89 -7.24
C ASN A 358 32.20 2.61 -6.20
N ASN A 359 32.66 3.72 -5.62
CA ASN A 359 31.85 4.50 -4.68
C ASN A 359 30.64 5.12 -5.39
N ILE A 360 30.84 5.74 -6.56
CA ILE A 360 29.76 6.32 -7.36
C ILE A 360 28.75 5.25 -7.78
N LEU A 361 29.23 4.13 -8.30
CA LEU A 361 28.33 3.10 -8.80
C LEU A 361 27.64 2.35 -7.68
N LYS A 362 28.36 1.91 -6.62
CA LYS A 362 27.87 0.89 -5.68
C LYS A 362 27.29 1.42 -4.38
N LYS A 363 27.57 2.67 -4.03
CA LYS A 363 27.06 3.23 -2.77
C LYS A 363 25.61 3.70 -2.96
N ASN A 364 24.78 3.47 -1.95
CA ASN A 364 23.49 4.14 -1.86
C ASN A 364 23.75 5.59 -1.45
N ILE A 365 23.14 6.52 -2.16
CA ILE A 365 23.15 7.94 -1.87
C ILE A 365 21.89 8.28 -1.11
N SER A 366 22.04 9.09 -0.06
CA SER A 366 20.98 9.47 0.86
C SER A 366 20.73 10.97 0.91
N SER A 367 21.64 11.79 0.37
CA SER A 367 21.48 13.25 0.37
C SER A 367 22.22 13.94 -0.79
N PRO A 368 21.84 15.19 -1.16
CA PRO A 368 22.57 15.99 -2.14
C PRO A 368 24.05 16.24 -1.77
N GLU A 369 24.37 16.34 -0.49
CA GLU A 369 25.75 16.51 -0.02
C GLU A 369 26.61 15.28 -0.35
N GLU A 370 26.11 14.09 -0.04
CA GLU A 370 26.79 12.82 -0.35
C GLU A 370 26.99 12.66 -1.86
N ARG A 371 25.97 13.01 -2.65
CA ARG A 371 26.08 13.07 -4.12
C ARG A 371 27.23 14.00 -4.55
N MET A 372 27.31 15.21 -4.00
CA MET A 372 28.35 16.18 -4.37
C MET A 372 29.74 15.70 -3.95
N GLU A 373 29.88 15.06 -2.80
CA GLU A 373 31.14 14.44 -2.35
C GLU A 373 31.62 13.38 -3.36
N LEU A 374 30.72 12.51 -3.80
CA LEU A 374 31.04 11.46 -4.77
C LEU A 374 31.49 12.04 -6.13
N ILE A 375 30.78 13.06 -6.63
CA ILE A 375 31.13 13.73 -7.90
C ILE A 375 32.47 14.46 -7.79
N THR A 376 32.69 15.19 -6.69
CA THR A 376 33.95 15.90 -6.46
C THR A 376 35.12 14.93 -6.28
N GLY A 377 34.88 13.78 -5.64
CA GLY A 377 35.89 12.74 -5.42
C GLY A 377 36.43 12.08 -6.68
N ILE A 378 35.71 12.13 -7.81
CA ILE A 378 36.19 11.57 -9.09
C ILE A 378 36.84 12.61 -10.02
N GLU A 379 36.63 13.91 -9.76
CA GLU A 379 37.02 15.03 -10.63
C GLU A 379 38.49 14.97 -11.09
N GLU A 380 39.43 14.75 -10.16
CA GLU A 380 40.86 14.72 -10.50
C GLU A 380 41.18 13.57 -11.47
N SER A 381 40.54 12.42 -11.29
CA SER A 381 40.74 11.28 -12.19
C SER A 381 40.11 11.53 -13.57
N LEU A 382 39.02 12.29 -13.64
CA LEU A 382 38.43 12.70 -14.91
C LEU A 382 39.34 13.68 -15.65
N LYS A 383 39.97 14.63 -14.95
CA LYS A 383 40.97 15.53 -15.55
C LYS A 383 42.14 14.75 -16.15
N ASP A 384 42.65 13.75 -15.43
CA ASP A 384 43.71 12.87 -15.92
C ASP A 384 43.25 12.06 -17.16
N TYR A 385 42.02 11.54 -17.15
CA TYR A 385 41.44 10.85 -18.31
C TYR A 385 41.34 11.77 -19.52
N ILE A 386 40.78 12.97 -19.35
CA ILE A 386 40.60 13.96 -20.41
C ILE A 386 41.95 14.32 -21.04
N ALA A 387 42.99 14.51 -20.23
CA ALA A 387 44.34 14.79 -20.73
C ALA A 387 44.90 13.61 -21.56
N LEU A 388 44.70 12.37 -21.09
CA LEU A 388 45.12 11.16 -21.81
C LEU A 388 44.37 11.01 -23.14
N ASP A 389 43.04 11.11 -23.13
CA ASP A 389 42.19 10.95 -24.31
C ASP A 389 42.43 12.05 -25.35
N THR A 390 42.59 13.31 -24.90
CA THR A 390 42.94 14.43 -25.77
C THR A 390 44.30 14.23 -26.44
N SER A 391 45.29 13.76 -25.69
CA SER A 391 46.64 13.50 -26.21
C SER A 391 46.63 12.37 -27.25
N TYR A 392 45.92 11.28 -26.95
CA TYR A 392 45.73 10.16 -27.87
C TYR A 392 45.10 10.64 -29.19
N LYS A 393 44.00 11.39 -29.12
CA LYS A 393 43.29 11.89 -30.32
C LYS A 393 44.13 12.85 -31.13
N ALA A 394 44.82 13.80 -30.48
CA ALA A 394 45.71 14.73 -31.18
C ALA A 394 46.80 14.02 -32.00
N ARG A 395 47.25 12.84 -31.53
CA ARG A 395 48.22 11.99 -32.23
C ARG A 395 47.60 11.17 -33.36
N THR A 396 46.42 10.59 -33.16
CA THR A 396 45.84 9.62 -34.12
C THR A 396 45.00 10.25 -35.23
N PHE A 397 44.55 11.51 -35.08
CA PHE A 397 43.75 12.18 -36.10
C PHE A 397 44.63 12.96 -37.10
N THR A 398 44.61 12.55 -38.36
CA THR A 398 45.24 13.27 -39.48
C THR A 398 44.26 14.29 -40.09
N GLY A 399 44.26 15.53 -39.60
CA GLY A 399 43.51 16.67 -40.14
C GLY A 399 43.59 17.91 -39.25
N ASP A 400 43.31 19.11 -39.79
CA ASP A 400 43.29 20.37 -39.03
C ASP A 400 42.26 20.29 -37.88
N LEU A 401 42.76 19.98 -36.67
CA LEU A 401 41.98 19.87 -35.44
C LEU A 401 41.70 21.27 -34.88
N ASN A 402 40.77 21.99 -35.50
CA ASN A 402 40.10 23.10 -34.82
C ASN A 402 38.92 22.53 -34.03
N ILE A 403 39.22 21.83 -32.93
CA ILE A 403 38.22 21.45 -31.95
C ILE A 403 37.85 22.70 -31.16
N ASN A 404 36.69 23.28 -31.44
CA ASN A 404 36.15 24.38 -30.64
C ASN A 404 35.31 23.81 -29.49
N GLY A 405 35.75 24.04 -28.25
CA GLY A 405 34.98 23.74 -27.03
C GLY A 405 35.66 22.76 -26.06
N PRO A 406 35.28 22.78 -24.76
CA PRO A 406 35.80 21.85 -23.76
C PRO A 406 35.34 20.42 -24.02
N HIS A 407 36.12 19.43 -23.57
CA HIS A 407 35.76 18.01 -23.63
C HIS A 407 34.36 17.77 -23.02
N SER A 408 33.53 16.93 -23.64
CA SER A 408 32.15 16.61 -23.19
C SER A 408 32.06 16.20 -21.72
N LEU A 409 33.03 15.43 -21.23
CA LEU A 409 33.13 15.05 -19.81
C LEU A 409 33.33 16.22 -18.86
N THR A 410 34.05 17.27 -19.27
CA THR A 410 34.14 18.51 -18.47
C THR A 410 32.77 19.13 -18.35
N TRP A 411 31.95 19.07 -19.40
CA TRP A 411 30.59 19.59 -19.37
C TRP A 411 29.68 18.83 -18.42
N LEU A 412 29.60 17.51 -18.55
CA LEU A 412 28.75 16.70 -17.68
C LEU A 412 29.14 16.84 -16.21
N LEU A 413 30.45 16.95 -15.94
CA LEU A 413 30.95 17.21 -14.61
C LEU A 413 30.51 18.60 -14.11
N ASP A 414 30.70 19.64 -14.91
CA ASP A 414 30.30 21.01 -14.55
C ASP A 414 28.79 21.14 -14.37
N GLU A 415 27.97 20.50 -15.21
CA GLU A 415 26.52 20.49 -15.04
C GLU A 415 26.08 19.68 -13.83
N SER A 416 26.68 18.52 -13.61
CA SER A 416 26.37 17.70 -12.44
C SER A 416 26.74 18.46 -11.15
N LYS A 417 27.82 19.25 -11.16
CA LYS A 417 28.23 20.08 -10.01
C LYS A 417 27.44 21.38 -9.88
N GLY A 418 27.17 22.03 -11.00
CA GLY A 418 26.66 23.40 -11.08
C GLY A 418 25.14 23.49 -11.14
N ARG A 419 24.45 22.37 -11.40
CA ARG A 419 23.00 22.35 -11.31
C ARG A 419 22.54 22.49 -9.87
N LYS A 420 21.44 23.20 -9.72
CA LYS A 420 20.62 23.18 -8.52
C LYS A 420 20.11 21.76 -8.29
N VAL A 421 20.27 21.27 -7.06
CA VAL A 421 19.86 19.92 -6.67
C VAL A 421 18.85 20.01 -5.54
N TYR A 422 17.71 19.36 -5.75
CA TYR A 422 16.67 19.28 -4.72
C TYR A 422 16.84 18.02 -3.89
N ARG A 423 16.51 18.10 -2.60
CA ARG A 423 16.47 16.91 -1.73
C ARG A 423 15.43 15.89 -2.21
N SER A 424 14.33 16.33 -2.83
CA SER A 424 13.29 15.47 -3.40
C SER A 424 13.73 14.61 -4.59
N GLU A 425 14.84 14.96 -5.26
CA GLU A 425 15.34 14.19 -6.41
C GLU A 425 16.51 13.25 -6.04
N ILE A 426 17.07 13.35 -4.84
CA ILE A 426 18.22 12.54 -4.36
C ILE A 426 17.82 11.69 -3.16
N GLY A 427 18.29 10.44 -3.12
CA GLY A 427 18.18 9.61 -1.93
C GLY A 427 16.82 8.97 -1.69
N LYS A 428 16.19 8.43 -2.74
CA LYS A 428 14.97 7.61 -2.68
C LYS A 428 13.77 8.27 -1.99
N ASN A 429 13.73 9.59 -1.84
CA ASN A 429 12.77 10.27 -0.97
C ASN A 429 12.82 9.84 0.52
N HIS A 430 13.92 9.21 0.98
CA HIS A 430 14.05 8.74 2.36
C HIS A 430 14.07 9.86 3.39
N GLN A 431 14.31 11.11 3.00
CA GLN A 431 14.32 12.22 3.96
C GLN A 431 12.94 12.45 4.57
N LEU A 432 11.88 12.51 3.74
CA LEU A 432 10.51 12.66 4.22
C LEU A 432 10.09 11.48 5.11
N GLU A 433 10.40 10.26 4.69
CA GLU A 433 10.10 9.05 5.47
C GLU A 433 10.89 9.01 6.79
N SER A 434 12.17 9.38 6.78
CA SER A 434 13.05 9.43 7.96
C SER A 434 12.62 10.52 8.94
N GLU A 435 12.16 11.67 8.44
CA GLU A 435 11.67 12.79 9.27
C GLU A 435 10.24 12.53 9.81
N LEU A 436 9.38 11.86 9.03
CA LEU A 436 8.11 11.32 9.54
C LEU A 436 8.35 10.27 10.63
N HIS A 437 9.41 9.45 10.49
CA HIS A 437 9.85 8.50 11.51
C HIS A 437 10.26 9.16 12.84
N SER A 438 10.54 10.46 12.85
CA SER A 438 10.83 11.22 14.07
C SER A 438 9.67 12.09 14.55
N THR A 439 8.61 12.27 13.75
CA THR A 439 7.46 13.10 14.10
C THR A 439 6.61 12.40 15.15
N MET A 440 6.52 12.99 16.34
CA MET A 440 5.80 12.42 17.48
C MET A 440 4.85 13.40 18.17
N TYR A 441 5.13 14.70 18.15
CA TYR A 441 4.52 15.63 19.11
C TYR A 441 3.01 15.84 18.92
N SER A 442 2.53 15.97 17.69
CA SER A 442 1.09 16.10 17.40
C SER A 442 0.30 14.92 17.97
N ASP A 443 0.81 13.70 17.77
CA ASP A 443 0.18 12.48 18.28
C ASP A 443 0.23 12.38 19.80
N LEU A 444 1.34 12.79 20.42
CA LEU A 444 1.47 12.82 21.88
C LEU A 444 0.45 13.77 22.52
N SER A 445 0.33 14.99 22.00
CA SER A 445 -0.60 16.00 22.51
C SER A 445 -2.06 15.55 22.43
N THR A 446 -2.47 14.96 21.29
CA THR A 446 -3.83 14.44 21.11
C THR A 446 -4.10 13.26 22.04
N ASN A 447 -3.18 12.31 22.20
CA ASN A 447 -3.36 11.15 23.09
C ASN A 447 -3.35 11.54 24.56
N HIS A 448 -2.49 12.48 24.95
CA HIS A 448 -2.46 13.03 26.31
C HIS A 448 -3.79 13.70 26.68
N THR A 449 -4.32 14.55 25.78
CA THR A 449 -5.62 15.20 25.97
C THR A 449 -6.75 14.17 26.10
N TYR A 450 -6.76 13.15 25.24
CA TYR A 450 -7.79 12.11 25.28
C TYR A 450 -7.80 11.35 26.61
N ILE A 451 -6.63 11.04 27.17
CA ILE A 451 -6.52 10.37 28.48
C ILE A 451 -6.93 11.28 29.63
N ILE A 452 -6.56 12.56 29.58
CA ILE A 452 -6.99 13.57 30.58
C ILE A 452 -8.52 13.65 30.65
N THR A 453 -9.20 13.59 29.50
CA THR A 453 -10.66 13.63 29.42
C THR A 453 -11.30 12.33 29.89
N ALA A 454 -10.63 11.19 29.74
CA ALA A 454 -11.15 9.89 30.18
C ALA A 454 -11.10 9.71 31.71
N LEU A 455 -10.02 10.19 32.34
CA LEU A 455 -9.77 10.04 33.78
C LEU A 455 -10.67 10.96 34.62
N ASN A 456 -11.01 10.53 35.84
CA ASN A 456 -11.66 11.42 36.81
C ASN A 456 -10.73 12.59 37.22
N ASP A 457 -11.30 13.70 37.69
CA ASP A 457 -10.58 14.93 38.08
C ASP A 457 -9.34 14.68 38.95
N SER A 458 -9.43 13.78 39.94
CA SER A 458 -8.33 13.51 40.86
C SER A 458 -7.17 12.77 40.19
N LEU A 459 -7.46 11.80 39.31
CA LEU A 459 -6.43 11.07 38.58
C LEU A 459 -5.89 11.90 37.41
N SER A 460 -6.73 12.69 36.76
CA SER A 460 -6.34 13.62 35.70
C SER A 460 -5.29 14.62 36.19
N GLU A 461 -5.50 15.24 37.37
CA GLU A 461 -4.51 16.11 37.99
C GLU A 461 -3.21 15.39 38.39
N LYS A 462 -3.31 14.16 38.91
CA LYS A 462 -2.11 13.35 39.23
C LYS A 462 -1.33 12.96 37.98
N PHE A 463 -2.03 12.64 36.89
CA PHE A 463 -1.42 12.27 35.63
C PHE A 463 -0.69 13.46 34.99
N LYS A 464 -1.32 14.64 34.95
CA LYS A 464 -0.70 15.90 34.51
C LYS A 464 0.56 16.24 35.31
N ASN A 465 0.55 15.93 36.61
CA ASN A 465 1.67 16.23 37.51
C ASN A 465 2.71 15.11 37.63
N ALA A 466 2.55 13.99 36.92
CA ALA A 466 3.53 12.92 36.92
C ALA A 466 4.84 13.40 36.26
N PRO A 467 6.03 13.12 36.84
CA PRO A 467 7.31 13.57 36.30
C PRO A 467 7.51 13.19 34.82
N GLU A 468 7.10 11.98 34.45
CA GLU A 468 7.20 11.46 33.08
C GLU A 468 6.31 12.23 32.10
N THR A 469 5.11 12.63 32.52
CA THR A 469 4.17 13.42 31.71
C THR A 469 4.70 14.84 31.51
N LYS A 470 5.17 15.49 32.59
CA LYS A 470 5.76 16.84 32.51
C LYS A 470 6.96 16.90 31.59
N ALA A 471 7.87 15.92 31.68
CA ALA A 471 9.07 15.84 30.83
C ALA A 471 8.77 15.74 29.33
N VAL A 472 7.55 15.35 28.94
CA VAL A 472 7.11 15.21 27.54
C VAL A 472 6.20 16.36 27.10
N MET A 473 5.32 16.85 27.99
CA MET A 473 4.20 17.73 27.63
C MET A 473 4.41 19.22 27.95
N ASP A 474 5.32 19.58 28.86
CA ASP A 474 5.57 20.98 29.24
C ASP A 474 6.43 21.70 28.17
N ARG A 475 5.86 21.98 26.99
CA ARG A 475 6.49 22.85 25.98
C ARG A 475 6.40 24.35 26.29
N ASP A 476 5.42 24.75 27.10
CA ASP A 476 5.14 26.17 27.43
C ASP A 476 5.50 26.53 28.90
N GLY A 477 6.15 25.62 29.64
CA GLY A 477 6.28 25.68 31.10
C GLY A 477 7.47 26.43 31.68
N ALA A 478 8.35 27.03 30.86
CA ALA A 478 9.57 27.69 31.37
C ALA A 478 9.30 28.99 32.17
N GLU A 479 8.11 29.59 32.08
CA GLU A 479 7.80 30.84 32.79
C GLU A 479 7.20 30.63 34.20
N GLU A 480 6.67 29.45 34.54
CA GLU A 480 5.90 29.26 35.79
C GLU A 480 6.66 28.55 36.92
N TYR A 481 7.84 28.00 36.65
CA TYR A 481 8.73 27.41 37.65
C TYR A 481 9.93 28.35 37.90
N GLY A 482 10.23 28.58 39.17
CA GLY A 482 11.25 29.56 39.58
C GLY A 482 12.65 29.28 38.98
N PRO A 483 13.57 30.25 39.07
CA PRO A 483 14.86 30.28 38.36
C PRO A 483 15.86 29.16 38.70
N ASP A 484 15.48 28.18 39.52
CA ASP A 484 16.39 27.15 40.05
C ASP A 484 16.09 25.71 39.57
N ASP A 485 14.97 25.47 38.85
CA ASP A 485 14.63 24.16 38.27
C ASP A 485 14.56 24.25 36.73
N GLU A 486 15.72 24.50 36.09
CA GLU A 486 15.87 24.32 34.63
C GLU A 486 15.73 22.83 34.29
N ILE A 487 14.49 22.35 34.09
CA ILE A 487 14.28 21.10 33.34
C ILE A 487 14.40 21.49 31.86
N PRO A 488 15.46 21.08 31.15
CA PRO A 488 15.57 21.38 29.73
C PRO A 488 14.40 20.73 29.00
N ASN A 489 13.69 21.49 28.18
CA ASN A 489 12.63 20.94 27.35
C ASN A 489 13.25 19.98 26.32
N LEU A 490 13.22 18.68 26.62
CA LEU A 490 13.81 17.62 25.80
C LEU A 490 13.27 17.63 24.36
N ALA A 491 12.05 18.13 24.14
CA ALA A 491 11.50 18.27 22.79
C ALA A 491 12.16 19.41 22.00
N ASP A 492 12.58 20.50 22.65
CA ASP A 492 13.28 21.62 22.01
C ASP A 492 14.78 21.33 21.81
N GLU A 493 15.33 20.40 22.58
CA GLU A 493 16.63 19.80 22.31
C GLU A 493 16.56 18.86 21.11
N ALA A 494 15.57 17.97 21.07
CA ALA A 494 15.44 16.93 20.06
C ALA A 494 15.01 17.46 18.69
N PHE A 495 14.18 18.50 18.63
CA PHE A 495 13.57 19.00 17.39
C PHE A 495 13.85 20.49 17.15
N GLU A 496 13.82 20.89 15.88
CA GLU A 496 13.81 22.30 15.51
C GLU A 496 12.43 22.95 15.78
N MET A 497 12.42 24.27 16.05
CA MET A 497 11.17 25.01 16.24
C MET A 497 10.32 25.02 14.96
N ARG A 498 9.03 24.70 15.09
CA ARG A 498 8.00 24.55 14.04
C ARG A 498 7.86 25.70 13.02
N HIS A 499 8.45 26.86 13.26
CA HIS A 499 8.29 28.03 12.38
C HIS A 499 9.46 28.23 11.43
N LYS A 500 10.54 27.45 11.54
CA LYS A 500 11.75 27.68 10.75
C LYS A 500 11.82 26.87 9.46
N PHE A 501 11.26 25.67 9.39
CA PHE A 501 11.26 24.82 8.18
C PHE A 501 10.13 23.79 8.28
N ASN A 502 9.08 23.91 7.45
CA ASN A 502 7.93 23.00 7.47
C ASN A 502 7.95 22.08 6.25
N HIS A 503 8.26 20.80 6.44
CA HIS A 503 7.89 19.77 5.46
C HIS A 503 6.43 19.37 5.71
N THR A 504 5.65 19.19 4.65
CA THR A 504 4.30 18.65 4.79
C THR A 504 4.17 17.27 4.14
N ALA A 505 3.25 16.46 4.65
CA ALA A 505 2.87 15.21 4.02
C ALA A 505 1.35 15.23 3.80
N TYR A 506 0.90 14.73 2.65
CA TYR A 506 -0.53 14.53 2.44
C TYR A 506 -0.98 13.35 3.29
N ILE A 507 -2.02 13.56 4.08
CA ILE A 507 -2.74 12.51 4.80
C ILE A 507 -4.15 12.36 4.23
N HIS A 508 -4.78 11.20 4.41
CA HIS A 508 -6.03 10.86 3.72
C HIS A 508 -7.21 11.78 4.04
N MET A 509 -7.15 12.52 5.17
CA MET A 509 -8.17 13.50 5.55
C MET A 509 -8.07 14.84 4.80
N GLY A 510 -7.13 14.98 3.86
CA GLY A 510 -6.95 16.19 3.06
C GLY A 510 -6.34 17.36 3.84
N LEU A 511 -5.69 17.07 4.96
CA LEU A 511 -4.86 18.03 5.70
C LEU A 511 -3.40 17.79 5.34
N GLU A 512 -2.63 18.87 5.26
CA GLU A 512 -1.18 18.80 5.25
C GLU A 512 -0.69 18.64 6.69
N THR A 513 0.08 17.58 6.96
CA THR A 513 0.68 17.37 8.27
C THR A 513 2.09 17.93 8.29
N TYR A 514 2.37 18.83 9.24
CA TYR A 514 3.71 19.34 9.51
C TYR A 514 4.60 18.28 10.15
N ILE A 515 5.82 18.15 9.65
CA ILE A 515 6.80 17.16 10.07
C ILE A 515 7.85 17.84 10.95
N ASP A 516 8.03 17.33 12.17
CA ASP A 516 9.03 17.85 13.11
C ASP A 516 10.43 17.35 12.70
N ILE A 517 11.38 18.26 12.52
CA ILE A 517 12.75 17.93 12.08
C ILE A 517 13.66 17.69 13.28
N VAL A 518 14.43 16.60 13.23
CA VAL A 518 15.41 16.25 14.28
C VAL A 518 16.58 17.23 14.29
N ARG A 519 16.77 17.88 15.44
CA ARG A 519 17.92 18.74 15.75
C ARG A 519 19.09 17.95 16.33
N ASP A 520 18.81 17.07 17.31
CA ASP A 520 19.80 16.27 18.01
C ASP A 520 19.30 14.81 18.15
N PRO A 521 19.92 13.84 17.45
CA PRO A 521 19.56 12.42 17.53
C PRO A 521 19.72 11.80 18.92
N GLU A 522 20.68 12.24 19.73
CA GLU A 522 20.86 11.73 21.10
C GLU A 522 19.78 12.25 22.03
N ALA A 523 19.42 13.54 21.90
CA ALA A 523 18.28 14.11 22.60
C ALA A 523 16.95 13.45 22.19
N LEU A 524 16.79 13.13 20.91
CA LEU A 524 15.63 12.37 20.41
C LEU A 524 15.51 11.01 21.10
N GLU A 525 16.61 10.28 21.28
CA GLU A 525 16.57 8.99 21.96
C GLU A 525 16.23 9.12 23.46
N ARG A 526 16.74 10.16 24.14
CA ARG A 526 16.30 10.48 25.51
C ARG A 526 14.81 10.79 25.56
N TYR A 527 14.32 11.58 24.61
CA TYR A 527 12.91 11.95 24.51
C TYR A 527 12.00 10.73 24.26
N LYS A 528 12.37 9.84 23.32
CA LYS A 528 11.66 8.57 23.08
C LYS A 528 11.55 7.70 24.33
N ASN A 529 12.61 7.64 25.13
CA ASN A 529 12.59 6.91 26.40
C ASN A 529 11.63 7.52 27.42
N GLN A 530 11.54 8.85 27.51
CA GLN A 530 10.54 9.51 28.37
C GLN A 530 9.11 9.30 27.87
N VAL A 531 8.91 9.33 26.55
CA VAL A 531 7.61 9.04 25.92
C VAL A 531 7.12 7.63 26.27
N ASN A 532 8.00 6.63 26.21
CA ASN A 532 7.66 5.26 26.64
C ASN A 532 7.26 5.19 28.12
N LYS A 533 7.96 5.91 29.01
CA LYS A 533 7.61 6.00 30.43
C LYS A 533 6.29 6.74 30.67
N MET A 534 5.99 7.78 29.90
CA MET A 534 4.69 8.45 29.92
C MET A 534 3.58 7.47 29.53
N ALA A 535 3.81 6.65 28.50
CA ALA A 535 2.87 5.62 28.07
C ALA A 535 2.64 4.54 29.15
N ASP A 536 3.70 4.11 29.86
CA ASP A 536 3.59 3.20 31.01
C ASP A 536 2.77 3.84 32.15
N THR A 537 2.98 5.14 32.38
CA THR A 537 2.20 5.92 33.33
C THR A 537 0.73 6.00 32.93
N MET A 538 0.41 6.25 31.65
CA MET A 538 -0.96 6.23 31.13
C MET A 538 -1.65 4.89 31.42
N ASP A 539 -1.00 3.76 31.09
CA ASP A 539 -1.54 2.42 31.33
C ASP A 539 -1.81 2.15 32.81
N ARG A 540 -0.91 2.61 33.70
CA ARG A 540 -1.09 2.51 35.16
C ARG A 540 -2.33 3.26 35.62
N PHE A 541 -2.50 4.52 35.20
CA PHE A 541 -3.67 5.33 35.60
C PHE A 541 -4.98 4.77 35.05
N ILE A 542 -4.99 4.25 33.82
CA ILE A 542 -6.14 3.53 33.25
C ILE A 542 -6.46 2.28 34.09
N ALA A 543 -5.44 1.49 34.45
CA ALA A 543 -5.63 0.27 35.23
C ALA A 543 -6.12 0.52 36.66
N GLU A 544 -5.86 1.70 37.24
CA GLU A 544 -6.34 2.08 38.58
C GLU A 544 -7.85 2.31 38.64
N ASP A 545 -8.46 2.82 37.56
CA ASP A 545 -9.91 3.10 37.48
C ASP A 545 -10.71 1.94 36.84
N ILE A 546 -10.07 1.09 36.02
CA ILE A 546 -10.77 0.03 35.29
C ILE A 546 -10.64 -1.34 35.97
N PRO A 547 -11.76 -2.01 36.29
CA PRO A 547 -11.74 -3.35 36.89
C PRO A 547 -11.12 -4.40 35.99
N ASP A 548 -10.71 -5.53 36.58
CA ASP A 548 -10.05 -6.62 35.86
C ASP A 548 -11.01 -7.71 35.34
N ASP A 549 -12.31 -7.40 35.26
CA ASP A 549 -13.33 -8.28 34.69
C ASP A 549 -13.40 -8.18 33.16
N GLU A 550 -14.26 -8.98 32.53
CA GLU A 550 -14.33 -9.12 31.06
C GLU A 550 -14.54 -7.80 30.32
N ILE A 551 -15.52 -6.99 30.75
CA ILE A 551 -15.76 -5.66 30.18
C ILE A 551 -14.59 -4.73 30.48
N GLY A 552 -14.02 -4.81 31.68
CA GLY A 552 -12.85 -4.02 32.06
C GLY A 552 -11.60 -4.36 31.24
N GLN A 553 -11.37 -5.63 30.89
CA GLN A 553 -10.31 -6.04 29.96
C GLN A 553 -10.51 -5.41 28.59
N LYS A 554 -11.74 -5.44 28.06
CA LYS A 554 -12.07 -4.79 26.78
C LYS A 554 -11.85 -3.28 26.83
N MET A 555 -12.21 -2.62 27.93
CA MET A 555 -11.92 -1.19 28.11
C MET A 555 -10.40 -0.92 28.16
N LYS A 556 -9.63 -1.70 28.92
CA LYS A 556 -8.16 -1.58 28.96
C LYS A 556 -7.54 -1.78 27.56
N GLU A 557 -8.03 -2.78 26.82
CA GLU A 557 -7.58 -3.06 25.45
C GLU A 557 -7.92 -1.90 24.49
N PHE A 558 -9.11 -1.30 24.63
CA PHE A 558 -9.48 -0.09 23.90
C PHE A 558 -8.54 1.08 24.17
N PHE A 559 -8.28 1.41 25.44
CA PHE A 559 -7.36 2.50 25.78
C PHE A 559 -5.91 2.21 25.36
N HIS A 560 -5.50 0.93 25.42
CA HIS A 560 -4.20 0.51 24.94
C HIS A 560 -4.05 0.81 23.45
N TYR A 561 -4.91 0.28 22.59
CA TYR A 561 -4.78 0.47 21.14
C TYR A 561 -5.20 1.86 20.64
N ASN A 562 -6.09 2.54 21.34
CA ASN A 562 -6.57 3.87 20.94
C ASN A 562 -5.75 5.03 21.55
N SER A 563 -4.82 4.76 22.48
CA SER A 563 -3.98 5.80 23.11
C SER A 563 -2.55 5.33 23.40
N THR A 564 -2.34 4.42 24.34
CA THR A 564 -0.98 4.17 24.89
C THR A 564 -0.06 3.43 23.90
N GLU A 565 -0.58 2.52 23.09
CA GLU A 565 0.19 1.86 22.03
C GLU A 565 0.49 2.80 20.86
N LYS A 566 -0.40 3.76 20.56
CA LYS A 566 -0.11 4.81 19.57
C LYS A 566 1.09 5.67 19.99
N VAL A 567 1.18 6.00 21.28
CA VAL A 567 2.31 6.71 21.87
C VAL A 567 3.61 5.89 21.76
N ARG A 568 3.55 4.58 22.03
CA ARG A 568 4.70 3.67 21.89
C ARG A 568 5.13 3.48 20.44
N ARG A 569 4.19 3.32 19.53
CA ARG A 569 4.45 3.25 18.08
C ARG A 569 5.11 4.55 17.62
N ALA A 570 4.62 5.72 18.02
CA ALA A 570 5.28 6.99 17.74
C ALA A 570 6.74 7.03 18.26
N ALA A 571 7.01 6.53 19.47
CA ALA A 571 8.39 6.44 19.99
C ALA A 571 9.30 5.49 19.17
N LYS A 572 8.74 4.44 18.58
CA LYS A 572 9.43 3.56 17.61
C LYS A 572 9.57 4.19 16.21
N GLY A 573 8.94 5.34 15.98
CA GLY A 573 8.90 6.07 14.72
C GLY A 573 7.72 5.74 13.82
N TYR A 574 6.69 5.06 14.32
CA TYR A 574 5.47 4.70 13.58
C TYR A 574 4.29 5.52 14.11
N SER A 575 4.41 6.85 14.05
CA SER A 575 3.33 7.78 14.39
C SER A 575 2.10 7.57 13.50
N GLU A 576 0.92 8.03 13.90
CA GLU A 576 -0.30 7.86 13.10
C GLU A 576 -0.17 8.59 11.76
N SER A 577 0.53 9.72 11.73
CA SER A 577 0.87 10.43 10.49
C SER A 577 1.82 9.63 9.59
N TYR A 578 2.83 8.94 10.15
CA TYR A 578 3.68 8.04 9.38
C TYR A 578 2.89 6.83 8.84
N MET A 579 2.02 6.26 9.67
CA MET A 579 1.19 5.12 9.29
C MET A 579 0.22 5.50 8.17
N ASP A 580 -0.41 6.67 8.26
CA ASP A 580 -1.25 7.22 7.20
C ASP A 580 -0.43 7.53 5.95
N TYR A 581 0.78 8.10 6.08
CA TYR A 581 1.68 8.28 4.94
C TYR A 581 1.93 6.95 4.22
N LYS A 582 2.19 5.86 4.95
CA LYS A 582 2.43 4.53 4.37
C LYS A 582 1.19 3.90 3.76
N SER A 583 0.02 4.11 4.34
CA SER A 583 -1.24 3.62 3.78
C SER A 583 -2.43 4.34 4.39
N PRO A 584 -3.41 4.76 3.57
CA PRO A 584 -4.60 5.42 4.10
C PRO A 584 -5.42 4.48 4.99
N PHE A 585 -5.30 3.17 4.76
CA PHE A 585 -5.96 2.16 5.60
C PHE A 585 -5.45 2.19 7.05
N LEU A 586 -4.16 2.50 7.25
CA LEU A 586 -3.55 2.58 8.57
C LEU A 586 -3.84 3.93 9.25
N GLY A 587 -4.11 4.99 8.49
CA GLY A 587 -4.60 6.26 9.02
C GLY A 587 -6.09 6.28 9.38
N ALA A 588 -6.87 5.30 8.89
CA ALA A 588 -8.34 5.33 8.91
C ALA A 588 -8.98 5.42 10.31
N ALA A 589 -8.26 5.05 11.38
CA ALA A 589 -8.75 5.22 12.74
C ALA A 589 -8.90 6.68 13.17
N MET A 590 -8.21 7.62 12.51
CA MET A 590 -8.35 9.05 12.81
C MET A 590 -9.80 9.55 12.62
N SER A 591 -10.59 8.93 11.75
CA SER A 591 -11.98 9.35 11.48
C SER A 591 -12.96 9.04 12.62
N PHE A 592 -12.63 8.13 13.53
CA PHE A 592 -13.46 7.83 14.72
C PHE A 592 -12.74 8.06 16.04
N ARG A 593 -11.43 8.35 16.00
CA ARG A 593 -10.65 8.81 17.15
C ARG A 593 -11.22 10.15 17.63
N GLY A 594 -11.64 10.20 18.89
CA GLY A 594 -12.26 11.40 19.46
C GLY A 594 -13.75 11.54 19.18
N LEU A 595 -14.44 10.50 18.67
CA LEU A 595 -15.90 10.47 18.63
C LEU A 595 -16.50 9.60 19.74
N ILE A 596 -15.77 8.61 20.24
CA ILE A 596 -16.19 7.77 21.37
C ILE A 596 -15.92 8.54 22.67
N ASP A 597 -16.94 8.69 23.52
CA ASP A 597 -16.81 9.28 24.86
C ASP A 597 -16.11 8.28 25.80
N PRO A 598 -14.85 8.53 26.22
CA PRO A 598 -14.08 7.60 27.03
C PRO A 598 -14.28 7.79 28.53
N THR A 599 -15.24 8.61 28.97
CA THR A 599 -15.37 9.01 30.38
C THR A 599 -15.49 7.81 31.32
N LEU A 600 -14.56 7.69 32.26
CA LEU A 600 -14.55 6.64 33.28
C LEU A 600 -15.36 7.01 34.54
N GLU A 601 -15.74 8.27 34.69
CA GLU A 601 -16.54 8.75 35.81
C GLU A 601 -17.89 7.99 35.88
N ASN A 602 -18.26 7.55 37.09
CA ASN A 602 -19.51 6.86 37.36
C ASN A 602 -19.78 5.61 36.48
N ASP A 603 -18.72 4.90 36.06
CA ASP A 603 -18.80 3.75 35.15
C ASP A 603 -19.49 4.09 33.80
N HIS A 604 -19.47 5.36 33.35
CA HIS A 604 -20.17 5.81 32.14
C HIS A 604 -19.80 5.00 30.88
N PHE A 605 -18.51 4.98 30.51
CA PHE A 605 -18.04 4.24 29.34
C PHE A 605 -18.33 2.73 29.46
N ARG A 606 -18.20 2.18 30.67
CA ARG A 606 -18.48 0.77 30.96
C ARG A 606 -19.96 0.43 30.73
N ASN A 607 -20.88 1.23 31.27
CA ASN A 607 -22.32 1.01 31.15
C ASN A 607 -22.77 1.14 29.71
N ASN A 608 -22.21 2.10 28.97
CA ASN A 608 -22.48 2.24 27.54
C ASN A 608 -21.92 1.08 26.72
N LEU A 609 -20.74 0.55 27.05
CA LEU A 609 -20.22 -0.66 26.41
C LEU A 609 -21.13 -1.88 26.62
N ILE A 610 -21.67 -2.06 27.83
CA ILE A 610 -22.62 -3.14 28.12
C ILE A 610 -23.92 -2.96 27.33
N LYS A 611 -24.42 -1.72 27.24
CA LYS A 611 -25.70 -1.40 26.57
C LYS A 611 -25.60 -1.46 25.04
N TRP A 612 -24.51 -0.95 24.47
CA TRP A 612 -24.40 -0.67 23.04
C TRP A 612 -23.33 -1.49 22.30
N GLY A 613 -22.30 -1.99 22.99
CA GLY A 613 -21.11 -2.56 22.35
C GLY A 613 -21.38 -3.70 21.35
N ALA A 614 -22.37 -4.56 21.62
CA ALA A 614 -22.74 -5.64 20.70
C ALA A 614 -23.52 -5.14 19.46
N LYS A 615 -24.29 -4.05 19.61
CA LYS A 615 -25.13 -3.47 18.54
C LYS A 615 -24.32 -2.54 17.64
N PHE A 616 -23.40 -1.78 18.23
CA PHE A 616 -22.53 -0.82 17.56
C PHE A 616 -21.07 -1.06 17.97
N PRO A 617 -20.39 -2.02 17.32
CA PRO A 617 -19.07 -2.51 17.78
C PRO A 617 -17.91 -1.58 17.39
N ILE A 618 -18.08 -0.26 17.50
CA ILE A 618 -17.04 0.72 17.15
C ILE A 618 -15.77 0.58 17.99
N VAL A 619 -15.92 0.14 19.26
CA VAL A 619 -14.78 -0.13 20.15
C VAL A 619 -13.99 -1.34 19.66
N ASP A 620 -14.66 -2.37 19.15
CA ASP A 620 -13.98 -3.53 18.54
C ASP A 620 -13.27 -3.14 17.24
N VAL A 621 -13.90 -2.30 16.41
CA VAL A 621 -13.25 -1.72 15.22
C VAL A 621 -11.95 -0.99 15.58
N ALA A 622 -11.97 -0.17 16.63
CA ALA A 622 -10.78 0.56 17.09
C ALA A 622 -9.67 -0.38 17.61
N ILE A 623 -10.03 -1.41 18.37
CA ILE A 623 -9.09 -2.42 18.87
C ILE A 623 -8.45 -3.21 17.72
N GLU A 624 -9.27 -3.74 16.81
CA GLU A 624 -8.78 -4.57 15.71
C GLU A 624 -7.97 -3.79 14.69
N HIS A 625 -8.30 -2.51 14.44
CA HIS A 625 -7.46 -1.62 13.64
C HIS A 625 -6.11 -1.33 14.31
N GLY A 626 -6.07 -1.17 15.64
CA GLY A 626 -4.81 -1.07 16.39
C GLY A 626 -3.92 -2.31 16.24
N LYS A 627 -4.50 -3.52 16.35
CA LYS A 627 -3.79 -4.79 16.13
C LYS A 627 -3.30 -4.97 14.68
N LEU A 628 -4.06 -4.47 13.71
CA LEU A 628 -3.65 -4.41 12.31
C LEU A 628 -2.42 -3.51 12.18
N SER A 629 -2.47 -2.31 12.75
CA SER A 629 -1.37 -1.35 12.73
C SER A 629 -0.08 -1.94 13.32
N ASP A 630 -0.15 -2.61 14.47
CA ASP A 630 1.01 -3.30 15.06
C ASP A 630 1.58 -4.39 14.14
N THR A 631 0.70 -5.10 13.41
CA THR A 631 1.14 -6.12 12.45
C THR A 631 1.88 -5.52 11.26
N PHE A 632 1.47 -4.33 10.79
CA PHE A 632 2.22 -3.59 9.79
C PHE A 632 3.55 -3.07 10.32
N VAL A 633 3.59 -2.59 11.55
CA VAL A 633 4.85 -2.17 12.20
C VAL A 633 5.82 -3.34 12.27
N ASP A 634 5.38 -4.51 12.73
CA ASP A 634 6.18 -5.75 12.74
C ASP A 634 6.72 -6.09 11.33
N TYR A 635 5.85 -6.00 10.31
CA TYR A 635 6.20 -6.23 8.90
C TYR A 635 7.28 -5.24 8.43
N PHE A 636 7.09 -3.94 8.63
CA PHE A 636 8.02 -2.91 8.20
C PHE A 636 9.38 -3.03 8.92
N GLU A 637 9.37 -3.27 10.23
CA GLU A 637 10.60 -3.46 11.00
C GLU A 637 11.39 -4.68 10.53
N GLU A 638 10.71 -5.81 10.32
CA GLU A 638 11.38 -7.03 9.87
C GLU A 638 11.92 -6.89 8.45
N LYS A 639 11.14 -6.25 7.55
CA LYS A 639 11.57 -5.99 6.18
C LYS A 639 12.78 -5.06 6.15
N LYS A 640 12.78 -4.00 6.97
CA LYS A 640 13.94 -3.10 7.14
C LYS A 640 15.16 -3.84 7.69
N LYS A 641 15.01 -4.68 8.71
CA LYS A 641 16.09 -5.52 9.29
C LYS A 641 16.64 -6.53 8.27
N ALA A 642 15.82 -6.99 7.33
CA ALA A 642 16.22 -7.90 6.25
C ALA A 642 16.86 -7.19 5.04
N GLY A 643 17.08 -5.87 5.10
CA GLY A 643 17.68 -5.10 4.01
C GLY A 643 16.70 -4.73 2.89
N GLY A 644 15.39 -4.73 3.19
CA GLY A 644 14.35 -4.29 2.27
C GLY A 644 13.54 -5.41 1.62
N THR A 645 13.86 -6.68 1.83
CA THR A 645 13.09 -7.81 1.26
C THR A 645 12.99 -8.96 2.26
N LEU A 646 11.77 -9.46 2.49
CA LEU A 646 11.53 -10.60 3.36
C LEU A 646 11.72 -11.95 2.64
N SER A 647 12.00 -13.00 3.41
CA SER A 647 11.93 -14.35 2.86
C SER A 647 10.50 -14.69 2.42
N PRO A 648 10.28 -15.53 1.38
CA PRO A 648 8.95 -15.86 0.89
C PRO A 648 7.97 -16.36 1.97
N LYS A 649 8.47 -17.14 2.94
CA LYS A 649 7.65 -17.65 4.05
C LYS A 649 7.21 -16.56 5.02
N ARG A 650 8.07 -15.56 5.27
CA ARG A 650 7.74 -14.43 6.17
C ARG A 650 6.81 -13.45 5.48
N GLU A 651 7.03 -13.21 4.20
CA GLU A 651 6.12 -12.43 3.36
C GLU A 651 4.72 -13.07 3.32
N GLU A 652 4.62 -14.38 3.05
CA GLU A 652 3.35 -15.12 3.08
C GLU A 652 2.68 -15.04 4.47
N PHE A 653 3.44 -15.14 5.56
CA PHE A 653 2.92 -15.00 6.91
C PHE A 653 2.29 -13.62 7.17
N TYR A 654 2.97 -12.53 6.83
CA TYR A 654 2.44 -11.18 7.07
C TYR A 654 1.27 -10.85 6.16
N ARG A 655 1.39 -11.13 4.85
CA ARG A 655 0.28 -11.01 3.89
C ARG A 655 -0.95 -11.72 4.42
N GLN A 656 -0.73 -12.90 5.01
CA GLN A 656 -1.83 -13.66 5.54
C GLN A 656 -2.47 -13.06 6.79
N LYS A 657 -1.64 -12.71 7.76
CA LYS A 657 -2.11 -12.15 9.03
C LYS A 657 -2.88 -10.84 8.80
N ILE A 658 -2.39 -10.00 7.89
CA ILE A 658 -3.03 -8.74 7.49
C ILE A 658 -4.38 -9.00 6.85
N TYR A 659 -4.49 -9.94 5.90
CA TYR A 659 -5.78 -10.28 5.31
C TYR A 659 -6.82 -10.72 6.35
N ASP A 660 -6.44 -11.59 7.28
CA ASP A 660 -7.37 -12.12 8.29
C ASP A 660 -7.93 -10.98 9.16
N GLN A 661 -7.06 -10.02 9.52
CA GLN A 661 -7.43 -8.82 10.26
C GLN A 661 -8.31 -7.88 9.41
N THR A 662 -7.98 -7.69 8.12
CA THR A 662 -8.78 -6.89 7.18
C THR A 662 -10.20 -7.43 7.03
N VAL A 663 -10.37 -8.75 6.87
CA VAL A 663 -11.69 -9.38 6.74
C VAL A 663 -12.52 -9.22 8.02
N LEU A 664 -11.89 -9.43 9.18
CA LEU A 664 -12.56 -9.21 10.47
C LEU A 664 -12.99 -7.75 10.65
N LEU A 665 -12.08 -6.82 10.38
CA LEU A 665 -12.32 -5.40 10.49
C LEU A 665 -13.45 -4.95 9.54
N GLY A 666 -13.46 -5.47 8.31
CA GLY A 666 -14.53 -5.26 7.34
C GLY A 666 -15.90 -5.67 7.87
N ALA A 667 -16.02 -6.86 8.44
CA ALA A 667 -17.28 -7.35 9.00
C ALA A 667 -17.79 -6.47 10.18
N LEU A 668 -16.90 -6.11 11.10
CA LEU A 668 -17.24 -5.23 12.23
C LEU A 668 -17.65 -3.83 11.74
N TYR A 669 -16.89 -3.28 10.80
CA TYR A 669 -17.12 -1.95 10.25
C TYR A 669 -18.41 -1.87 9.42
N SER A 670 -18.76 -2.91 8.66
CA SER A 670 -20.06 -2.98 7.97
C SER A 670 -21.23 -2.92 8.95
N LYS A 671 -21.16 -3.64 10.08
CA LYS A 671 -22.21 -3.59 11.12
C LYS A 671 -22.35 -2.18 11.72
N VAL A 672 -21.22 -1.52 11.96
CA VAL A 672 -21.18 -0.12 12.41
C VAL A 672 -21.83 0.81 11.39
N CYS A 673 -21.50 0.70 10.10
CA CYS A 673 -22.06 1.55 9.04
C CYS A 673 -23.58 1.38 8.93
N VAL A 674 -24.07 0.13 8.84
CA VAL A 674 -25.51 -0.17 8.76
C VAL A 674 -26.26 0.39 9.96
N THR A 675 -25.67 0.29 11.15
CA THR A 675 -26.27 0.82 12.38
C THR A 675 -26.30 2.35 12.37
N ALA A 676 -25.29 3.00 11.78
CA ALA A 676 -25.22 4.46 11.66
C ALA A 676 -26.29 5.06 10.74
N GLU A 677 -26.93 4.25 9.89
CA GLU A 677 -28.06 4.65 9.05
C GLU A 677 -29.41 4.62 9.80
N SER A 678 -29.45 4.15 11.06
CA SER A 678 -30.66 4.15 11.88
C SER A 678 -30.81 5.44 12.69
N LYS A 679 -31.78 6.28 12.32
CA LYS A 679 -32.10 7.51 13.07
C LYS A 679 -32.48 7.24 14.52
N GLU A 680 -33.36 6.26 14.75
CA GLU A 680 -33.82 5.89 16.09
C GLU A 680 -32.67 5.43 16.99
N PHE A 681 -31.74 4.66 16.41
CA PHE A 681 -30.56 4.20 17.12
C PHE A 681 -29.60 5.36 17.45
N ASN A 682 -29.39 6.27 16.50
CA ASN A 682 -28.56 7.46 16.67
C ASN A 682 -29.08 8.38 17.78
N ASP A 683 -30.39 8.66 17.82
CA ASP A 683 -31.02 9.49 18.84
C ASP A 683 -30.87 8.86 20.24
N ALA A 684 -30.99 7.53 20.34
CA ALA A 684 -30.78 6.80 21.59
C ALA A 684 -29.32 6.86 22.08
N MET A 685 -28.35 6.65 21.19
CA MET A 685 -26.92 6.71 21.50
C MET A 685 -26.45 8.10 21.94
N ARG A 686 -26.98 9.15 21.30
CA ARG A 686 -26.71 10.55 21.69
C ARG A 686 -27.22 10.86 23.08
N THR A 687 -28.42 10.39 23.41
CA THR A 687 -29.01 10.57 24.75
C THR A 687 -28.13 9.95 25.83
N ASP A 688 -27.58 8.77 25.56
CA ASP A 688 -26.68 8.06 26.47
C ASP A 688 -25.24 8.58 26.44
N LYS A 689 -24.93 9.55 25.57
CA LYS A 689 -23.58 10.13 25.39
C LYS A 689 -22.49 9.09 25.22
N PHE A 690 -22.75 8.00 24.48
CA PHE A 690 -21.67 7.07 24.12
C PHE A 690 -20.76 7.66 23.03
N MET A 691 -21.31 8.51 22.18
CA MET A 691 -20.61 9.24 21.13
C MET A 691 -20.71 10.75 21.39
N MET A 692 -19.61 11.47 21.16
CA MET A 692 -19.50 12.93 21.34
C MET A 692 -20.17 13.71 20.20
N GLU A 693 -20.37 13.08 19.04
CA GLU A 693 -21.06 13.66 17.87
C GLU A 693 -22.15 12.71 17.32
N ASP A 694 -22.75 13.06 16.17
CA ASP A 694 -23.63 12.15 15.43
C ASP A 694 -22.90 10.84 15.06
N ILE A 695 -23.53 9.68 15.26
CA ILE A 695 -22.92 8.41 14.83
C ILE A 695 -22.78 8.35 13.31
N PHE A 696 -23.50 9.16 12.55
CA PHE A 696 -23.33 9.26 11.11
C PHE A 696 -21.98 9.88 10.71
N HIS A 697 -21.26 10.57 11.62
CA HIS A 697 -19.93 11.13 11.33
C HIS A 697 -18.92 10.08 10.89
N ILE A 698 -19.05 8.85 11.39
CA ILE A 698 -18.15 7.75 10.99
C ILE A 698 -18.57 7.10 9.67
N HIS A 699 -19.78 7.37 9.15
CA HIS A 699 -20.26 6.76 7.93
C HIS A 699 -19.46 7.26 6.72
N PRO A 700 -19.06 6.41 5.74
CA PRO A 700 -18.24 6.84 4.59
C PRO A 700 -18.92 7.90 3.69
N LEU A 701 -20.23 8.09 3.81
CA LEU A 701 -20.96 9.17 3.12
C LEU A 701 -20.83 10.54 3.80
N ALA A 702 -20.37 10.61 5.05
CA ALA A 702 -20.10 11.87 5.72
C ALA A 702 -18.82 12.53 5.16
N PRO A 703 -18.69 13.87 5.17
CA PRO A 703 -17.50 14.57 4.69
C PRO A 703 -16.20 14.11 5.37
N ARG A 704 -16.26 13.88 6.68
CA ARG A 704 -15.14 13.43 7.54
C ARG A 704 -15.21 11.93 7.89
N GLY A 705 -16.08 11.18 7.22
CA GLY A 705 -16.31 9.76 7.51
C GLY A 705 -15.13 8.86 7.14
N SER A 706 -15.18 7.60 7.58
CA SER A 706 -14.10 6.64 7.39
C SER A 706 -14.09 6.00 5.99
N ARG A 707 -14.00 6.83 4.94
CA ARG A 707 -13.80 6.38 3.55
C ARG A 707 -12.50 5.60 3.38
N ALA A 708 -11.44 6.02 4.06
CA ALA A 708 -10.17 5.30 4.07
C ALA A 708 -10.29 3.89 4.67
N MET A 709 -11.16 3.70 5.68
CA MET A 709 -11.45 2.37 6.22
C MET A 709 -12.17 1.50 5.20
N LEU A 710 -13.25 2.01 4.58
CA LEU A 710 -13.99 1.29 3.55
C LEU A 710 -13.08 0.88 2.40
N SER A 711 -12.33 1.84 1.85
CA SER A 711 -11.43 1.57 0.74
C SER A 711 -10.27 0.66 1.10
N GLY A 712 -9.72 0.80 2.31
CA GLY A 712 -8.66 -0.07 2.80
C GLY A 712 -9.12 -1.51 2.93
N VAL A 713 -10.31 -1.73 3.49
CA VAL A 713 -10.91 -3.07 3.58
C VAL A 713 -11.09 -3.69 2.19
N GLU A 714 -11.69 -2.96 1.24
CA GLU A 714 -11.95 -3.47 -0.11
C GLU A 714 -10.65 -3.74 -0.89
N ALA A 715 -9.74 -2.76 -0.93
CA ALA A 715 -8.50 -2.86 -1.69
C ALA A 715 -7.55 -3.93 -1.12
N TYR A 716 -7.36 -3.99 0.20
CA TYR A 716 -6.49 -5.00 0.79
C TYR A 716 -7.07 -6.41 0.68
N LYS A 717 -8.40 -6.56 0.80
CA LYS A 717 -9.05 -7.85 0.59
C LYS A 717 -8.86 -8.31 -0.85
N ALA A 718 -9.38 -7.56 -1.83
CA ALA A 718 -9.32 -7.94 -3.24
C ALA A 718 -7.88 -8.06 -3.74
N GLY A 719 -7.01 -7.12 -3.37
CA GLY A 719 -5.62 -7.13 -3.81
C GLY A 719 -4.84 -8.33 -3.27
N LEU A 720 -4.97 -8.69 -1.98
CA LEU A 720 -4.28 -9.87 -1.45
C LEU A 720 -4.81 -11.16 -2.10
N GLU A 721 -6.13 -11.28 -2.27
CA GLU A 721 -6.79 -12.40 -2.97
C GLU A 721 -6.28 -12.54 -4.41
N ASN A 722 -5.90 -11.44 -5.06
CA ASN A 722 -5.36 -11.41 -6.42
C ASN A 722 -3.83 -11.40 -6.49
N GLY A 723 -3.11 -11.62 -5.40
CA GLY A 723 -1.65 -11.76 -5.43
C GLY A 723 -0.85 -10.45 -5.39
N TRP A 724 -1.50 -9.32 -5.07
CA TRP A 724 -0.82 -8.04 -4.89
C TRP A 724 0.11 -8.06 -3.66
N SER A 725 1.17 -7.25 -3.75
CA SER A 725 2.12 -6.99 -2.67
C SER A 725 1.55 -5.99 -1.67
N LEU A 726 1.91 -6.12 -0.38
CA LEU A 726 1.52 -5.16 0.65
C LEU A 726 1.99 -3.72 0.36
N GLU A 727 3.05 -3.55 -0.43
CA GLU A 727 3.57 -2.24 -0.82
C GLU A 727 2.87 -1.62 -2.03
N ASP A 728 2.09 -2.39 -2.80
CA ASP A 728 1.27 -1.86 -3.91
C ASP A 728 -0.14 -1.50 -3.44
N LEU A 729 -0.63 -2.14 -2.37
CA LEU A 729 -1.97 -1.94 -1.83
C LEU A 729 -2.27 -0.50 -1.37
N PRO A 730 -1.33 0.30 -0.84
CA PRO A 730 -1.57 1.71 -0.55
C PRO A 730 -2.05 2.50 -1.77
N THR A 731 -1.42 2.31 -2.94
CA THR A 731 -1.81 2.95 -4.21
C THR A 731 -3.18 2.49 -4.67
N LEU A 732 -3.44 1.17 -4.62
CA LEU A 732 -4.76 0.62 -4.93
C LEU A 732 -5.86 1.17 -3.99
N THR A 733 -5.54 1.32 -2.71
CA THR A 733 -6.45 1.91 -1.71
C THR A 733 -6.73 3.37 -2.03
N ALA A 734 -5.71 4.18 -2.32
CA ALA A 734 -5.90 5.58 -2.71
C ALA A 734 -6.74 5.73 -3.99
N PHE A 735 -6.54 4.83 -4.97
CA PHE A 735 -7.33 4.78 -6.20
C PHE A 735 -8.80 4.47 -5.93
N HIS A 736 -9.09 3.49 -5.05
CA HIS A 736 -10.45 3.19 -4.62
C HIS A 736 -11.08 4.33 -3.80
N MET A 737 -10.30 5.01 -2.96
CA MET A 737 -10.76 6.21 -2.25
C MET A 737 -11.20 7.31 -3.22
N LEU A 738 -10.43 7.55 -4.28
CA LEU A 738 -10.78 8.52 -5.32
C LEU A 738 -12.10 8.14 -6.02
N MET A 739 -12.25 6.87 -6.39
CA MET A 739 -13.51 6.34 -6.94
C MET A 739 -14.69 6.58 -5.99
N THR A 740 -14.53 6.24 -4.72
CA THR A 740 -15.56 6.35 -3.69
C THR A 740 -15.96 7.80 -3.42
N GLU A 741 -14.99 8.71 -3.42
CA GLU A 741 -15.24 10.16 -3.27
C GLU A 741 -16.07 10.72 -4.42
N LEU A 742 -15.66 10.43 -5.67
CA LEU A 742 -16.40 10.87 -6.85
C LEU A 742 -17.81 10.28 -6.90
N GLU A 743 -17.97 9.00 -6.53
CA GLU A 743 -19.29 8.35 -6.48
C GLU A 743 -20.18 8.98 -5.42
N ARG A 744 -19.64 9.25 -4.23
CA ARG A 744 -20.38 9.92 -3.15
C ARG A 744 -20.85 11.29 -3.60
N ASP A 745 -19.95 12.12 -4.13
CA ASP A 745 -20.26 13.50 -4.50
C ASP A 745 -21.27 13.58 -5.65
N ALA A 746 -21.31 12.56 -6.52
CA ALA A 746 -22.30 12.47 -7.58
C ALA A 746 -23.69 12.03 -7.10
N LYS A 747 -23.75 11.20 -6.05
CA LYS A 747 -24.97 10.58 -5.55
C LYS A 747 -25.55 11.26 -4.31
N TYR A 748 -24.77 12.09 -3.63
CA TYR A 748 -25.16 12.66 -2.35
C TYR A 748 -24.63 14.09 -2.17
N ILE A 749 -25.44 14.94 -1.54
CA ILE A 749 -24.96 16.14 -0.87
C ILE A 749 -24.54 15.70 0.54
N PRO A 750 -23.23 15.63 0.83
CA PRO A 750 -22.75 15.05 2.07
C PRO A 750 -23.09 15.95 3.26
N ALA A 751 -23.38 15.33 4.40
CA ALA A 751 -23.70 16.04 5.63
C ALA A 751 -23.04 15.36 6.83
N THR A 752 -22.87 16.12 7.91
CA THR A 752 -22.37 15.61 9.20
C THR A 752 -23.45 14.90 10.02
N THR A 753 -24.71 15.00 9.61
CA THR A 753 -25.84 14.32 10.26
C THR A 753 -26.71 13.61 9.22
N LEU A 754 -27.26 12.45 9.60
CA LEU A 754 -28.01 11.58 8.69
C LEU A 754 -29.24 12.27 8.08
N ASP A 755 -29.96 13.05 8.89
CA ASP A 755 -31.16 13.81 8.51
C ASP A 755 -30.92 14.91 7.48
N LYS A 756 -29.67 15.37 7.34
CA LYS A 756 -29.26 16.38 6.37
C LYS A 756 -28.63 15.79 5.11
N LEU A 757 -28.35 14.49 5.10
CA LEU A 757 -27.85 13.80 3.91
C LEU A 757 -28.94 13.81 2.84
N LYS A 758 -28.63 14.34 1.66
CA LYS A 758 -29.57 14.35 0.53
C LYS A 758 -29.04 13.46 -0.58
N LYS A 759 -29.82 12.45 -0.96
CA LYS A 759 -29.54 11.66 -2.16
C LYS A 759 -29.89 12.47 -3.41
N ILE A 760 -29.01 12.42 -4.41
CA ILE A 760 -29.19 12.96 -5.74
C ILE A 760 -29.58 11.80 -6.66
N ASP A 761 -30.77 11.86 -7.25
CA ASP A 761 -31.32 10.80 -8.09
C ASP A 761 -32.04 11.42 -9.30
N PRO A 762 -31.54 11.27 -10.54
CA PRO A 762 -30.36 10.48 -10.93
C PRO A 762 -29.04 11.13 -10.46
N PRO A 763 -27.93 10.36 -10.34
CA PRO A 763 -26.62 10.91 -9.97
C PRO A 763 -26.17 12.02 -10.94
N THR A 764 -25.60 13.11 -10.41
CA THR A 764 -25.16 14.26 -11.21
C THR A 764 -23.69 14.58 -10.96
N PHE A 765 -22.95 14.87 -12.01
CA PHE A 765 -21.58 15.38 -11.93
C PHE A 765 -21.56 16.87 -12.27
N ASP A 766 -20.60 17.61 -11.73
CA ASP A 766 -20.44 19.04 -12.01
C ASP A 766 -19.89 19.30 -13.43
N THR A 767 -19.15 18.36 -14.00
CA THR A 767 -18.57 18.43 -15.35
C THR A 767 -18.65 17.06 -16.04
N GLU A 768 -18.72 17.04 -17.38
CA GLU A 768 -18.65 15.80 -18.16
C GLU A 768 -17.26 15.16 -18.05
N GLU A 769 -16.20 15.95 -17.91
CA GLU A 769 -14.83 15.49 -17.68
C GLU A 769 -14.72 14.72 -16.36
N ARG A 770 -15.34 15.20 -15.28
CA ARG A 770 -15.38 14.47 -13.99
C ARG A 770 -16.17 13.17 -14.11
N LYS A 771 -17.31 13.19 -14.80
CA LYS A 771 -18.12 11.99 -15.06
C LYS A 771 -17.34 10.93 -15.85
N ASN A 772 -16.69 11.32 -16.93
CA ASN A 772 -15.87 10.43 -17.75
C ASN A 772 -14.69 9.85 -16.95
N THR A 773 -14.01 10.69 -16.16
CA THR A 773 -12.91 10.27 -15.30
C THR A 773 -13.40 9.27 -14.24
N PHE A 774 -14.53 9.52 -13.59
CA PHE A 774 -15.13 8.60 -12.62
C PHE A 774 -15.41 7.22 -13.24
N PHE A 775 -16.03 7.16 -14.42
CA PHE A 775 -16.32 5.88 -15.08
C PHE A 775 -15.05 5.13 -15.50
N LYS A 776 -14.01 5.83 -15.95
CA LYS A 776 -12.69 5.23 -16.23
C LYS A 776 -12.08 4.61 -14.97
N ILE A 777 -12.03 5.37 -13.87
CA ILE A 777 -11.52 4.90 -12.58
C ILE A 777 -12.31 3.67 -12.10
N LYS A 778 -13.65 3.75 -12.12
CA LYS A 778 -14.52 2.66 -11.66
C LYS A 778 -14.35 1.39 -12.48
N THR A 779 -14.27 1.52 -13.80
CA THR A 779 -14.05 0.38 -14.70
C THR A 779 -12.70 -0.28 -14.44
N LEU A 780 -11.64 0.52 -14.36
CA LEU A 780 -10.29 0.02 -14.11
C LEU A 780 -10.14 -0.60 -12.72
N TYR A 781 -10.72 0.00 -11.67
CA TYR A 781 -10.67 -0.60 -10.33
C TYR A 781 -11.37 -1.96 -10.32
N ASN A 782 -12.54 -2.08 -10.95
CA ASN A 782 -13.25 -3.35 -11.05
C ASN A 782 -12.46 -4.40 -11.84
N GLU A 783 -11.76 -4.00 -12.90
CA GLU A 783 -10.84 -4.90 -13.63
C GLU A 783 -9.72 -5.41 -12.70
N ILE A 784 -9.06 -4.52 -11.98
CA ILE A 784 -7.97 -4.85 -11.05
C ILE A 784 -8.45 -5.72 -9.88
N ALA A 785 -9.59 -5.38 -9.29
CA ALA A 785 -10.15 -6.10 -8.14
C ALA A 785 -10.63 -7.52 -8.47
N ASN A 786 -10.82 -7.84 -9.75
CA ASN A 786 -11.26 -9.17 -10.21
C ASN A 786 -10.21 -9.94 -11.02
N THR A 787 -9.01 -9.38 -11.20
CA THR A 787 -7.95 -10.00 -12.03
C THR A 787 -6.75 -10.39 -11.17
N PRO A 788 -6.44 -11.69 -11.02
CA PRO A 788 -5.22 -12.15 -10.40
C PRO A 788 -3.96 -11.66 -11.14
N LEU A 789 -2.98 -11.17 -10.40
CA LEU A 789 -1.67 -10.84 -10.94
C LEU A 789 -0.87 -12.11 -11.23
N THR A 790 -0.35 -12.20 -12.46
CA THR A 790 0.39 -13.38 -12.95
C THR A 790 1.82 -13.08 -13.36
N SER A 791 2.15 -11.81 -13.64
CA SER A 791 3.46 -11.42 -14.18
C SER A 791 3.85 -9.98 -13.82
N GLU A 792 5.13 -9.66 -14.01
CA GLU A 792 5.67 -8.30 -13.93
C GLU A 792 4.99 -7.34 -14.91
N LYS A 793 4.88 -7.75 -16.18
CA LYS A 793 4.22 -6.98 -17.23
C LYS A 793 2.79 -6.58 -16.82
N GLN A 794 2.01 -7.53 -16.30
CA GLN A 794 0.63 -7.26 -15.89
C GLN A 794 0.55 -6.30 -14.70
N ARG A 795 1.45 -6.45 -13.70
CA ARG A 795 1.52 -5.54 -12.56
C ARG A 795 1.87 -4.11 -13.01
N ASN A 796 2.90 -3.97 -13.83
CA ASN A 796 3.33 -2.67 -14.34
C ASN A 796 2.24 -2.03 -15.21
N GLU A 797 1.53 -2.81 -16.02
CA GLU A 797 0.40 -2.34 -16.82
C GLU A 797 -0.72 -1.78 -15.94
N PHE A 798 -1.13 -2.47 -14.87
CA PHE A 798 -2.17 -1.96 -13.98
C PHE A 798 -1.73 -0.72 -13.20
N MET A 799 -0.50 -0.69 -12.68
CA MET A 799 0.05 0.49 -12.01
C MET A 799 0.06 1.71 -12.95
N ARG A 800 0.50 1.50 -14.19
CA ARG A 800 0.50 2.54 -15.23
C ARG A 800 -0.91 3.01 -15.57
N LYS A 801 -1.84 2.09 -15.86
CA LYS A 801 -3.24 2.44 -16.16
C LYS A 801 -3.86 3.28 -15.04
N MET A 802 -3.58 2.96 -13.77
CA MET A 802 -4.04 3.77 -12.64
C MET A 802 -3.45 5.18 -12.67
N SER A 803 -2.13 5.30 -12.86
CA SER A 803 -1.45 6.60 -12.95
C SER A 803 -1.94 7.45 -14.11
N ASP A 804 -1.99 6.88 -15.31
CA ASP A 804 -2.44 7.53 -16.53
C ASP A 804 -3.88 8.04 -16.37
N THR A 805 -4.77 7.22 -15.80
CA THR A 805 -6.15 7.61 -15.54
C THR A 805 -6.25 8.81 -14.58
N VAL A 806 -5.43 8.84 -13.52
CA VAL A 806 -5.41 9.95 -12.56
C VAL A 806 -4.78 11.21 -13.17
N ARG A 807 -3.64 11.09 -13.85
CA ARG A 807 -2.94 12.21 -14.49
C ARG A 807 -3.79 12.81 -15.62
N GLU A 808 -4.43 11.99 -16.44
CA GLU A 808 -5.39 12.43 -17.46
C GLU A 808 -6.57 13.18 -16.81
N GLY A 809 -7.13 12.61 -15.74
CA GLY A 809 -8.22 13.25 -14.98
C GLY A 809 -7.83 14.61 -14.40
N ILE A 810 -6.58 14.78 -13.94
CA ILE A 810 -6.06 16.07 -13.49
C ILE A 810 -5.89 17.03 -14.67
N ALA A 811 -5.23 16.58 -15.75
CA ALA A 811 -4.94 17.41 -16.92
C ALA A 811 -6.23 17.98 -17.53
N ASN A 812 -7.23 17.13 -17.74
CA ASN A 812 -8.52 17.48 -18.34
C ASN A 812 -9.50 18.15 -17.36
N GLY A 813 -9.11 18.35 -16.10
CA GLY A 813 -9.92 19.06 -15.09
C GLY A 813 -10.95 18.22 -14.33
N GLY A 814 -11.13 16.94 -14.69
CA GLY A 814 -12.04 16.02 -13.99
C GLY A 814 -11.70 15.79 -12.51
N LEU A 815 -10.41 15.90 -12.14
CA LEU A 815 -9.89 15.75 -10.78
C LEU A 815 -9.33 17.06 -10.19
N LYS A 816 -9.79 18.22 -10.67
CA LYS A 816 -9.40 19.52 -10.11
C LYS A 816 -10.46 20.08 -9.16
N LYS A 817 -10.00 20.68 -8.07
CA LYS A 817 -10.75 21.57 -7.18
C LYS A 817 -10.74 22.98 -7.78
N ASP A 818 -11.92 23.58 -7.93
CA ASP A 818 -12.12 24.93 -8.47
C ASP A 818 -11.41 25.19 -9.81
N GLY A 819 -11.19 24.13 -10.60
CA GLY A 819 -10.47 24.17 -11.88
C GLY A 819 -8.97 24.45 -11.80
N LYS A 820 -8.38 24.61 -10.60
CA LYS A 820 -6.96 25.02 -10.44
C LYS A 820 -6.05 23.90 -9.95
N TYR A 821 -6.39 23.27 -8.83
CA TYR A 821 -5.50 22.33 -8.13
C TYR A 821 -6.07 20.92 -8.13
N PRO A 822 -5.24 19.85 -8.15
CA PRO A 822 -5.74 18.50 -7.94
C PRO A 822 -6.53 18.40 -6.62
N ILE A 823 -7.59 17.60 -6.61
CA ILE A 823 -8.28 17.27 -5.35
C ILE A 823 -7.33 16.51 -4.41
N SER A 824 -7.49 16.66 -3.09
CA SER A 824 -6.55 16.12 -2.09
C SER A 824 -6.30 14.61 -2.24
N THR A 825 -7.35 13.84 -2.54
CA THR A 825 -7.23 12.38 -2.74
C THR A 825 -6.42 12.03 -4.00
N ALA A 826 -6.44 12.87 -5.04
CA ALA A 826 -5.59 12.70 -6.22
C ALA A 826 -4.12 13.02 -5.89
N SER A 827 -3.85 14.09 -5.14
CA SER A 827 -2.49 14.39 -4.65
C SER A 827 -1.94 13.26 -3.77
N TYR A 828 -2.79 12.71 -2.89
CA TYR A 828 -2.42 11.58 -2.04
C TYR A 828 -2.17 10.30 -2.84
N PHE A 829 -2.94 10.02 -3.90
CA PHE A 829 -2.65 8.92 -4.83
C PHE A 829 -1.24 9.07 -5.44
N LEU A 830 -0.89 10.25 -5.97
CA LEU A 830 0.45 10.51 -6.52
C LEU A 830 1.56 10.32 -5.47
N GLN A 831 1.30 10.68 -4.20
CA GLN A 831 2.23 10.39 -3.11
C GLN A 831 2.43 8.88 -2.90
N THR A 832 1.35 8.10 -2.86
CA THR A 832 1.45 6.62 -2.72
C THR A 832 2.10 5.98 -3.94
N GLU A 833 1.86 6.48 -5.16
CA GLU A 833 2.54 6.03 -6.38
C GLU A 833 4.05 6.17 -6.23
N ASN A 834 4.52 7.35 -5.80
CA ASN A 834 5.94 7.60 -5.57
C ASN A 834 6.56 6.67 -4.51
N GLN A 835 5.80 6.27 -3.49
CA GLN A 835 6.26 5.31 -2.49
C GLN A 835 6.47 3.90 -3.08
N THR A 836 5.78 3.53 -4.16
CA THR A 836 5.95 2.22 -4.80
C THR A 836 7.22 2.11 -5.65
N MET A 837 7.96 3.21 -5.85
CA MET A 837 9.15 3.22 -6.71
C MET A 837 10.23 2.24 -6.24
N ASP A 838 10.53 2.22 -4.94
CA ASP A 838 11.53 1.31 -4.37
C ASP A 838 11.20 -0.15 -4.69
N ARG A 839 9.92 -0.51 -4.54
CA ARG A 839 9.46 -1.85 -4.90
C ARG A 839 9.50 -2.08 -6.40
N THR A 840 9.07 -1.12 -7.21
CA THR A 840 9.12 -1.23 -8.68
C THR A 840 10.56 -1.52 -9.14
N ILE A 841 11.55 -0.87 -8.55
CA ILE A 841 12.97 -1.16 -8.81
C ILE A 841 13.34 -2.56 -8.31
N ALA A 842 12.92 -2.97 -7.12
CA ALA A 842 13.19 -4.30 -6.59
C ALA A 842 12.58 -5.42 -7.47
N VAL A 843 11.40 -5.19 -8.03
CA VAL A 843 10.73 -6.09 -8.97
C VAL A 843 11.50 -6.19 -10.29
N VAL A 844 11.76 -5.04 -10.92
CA VAL A 844 12.43 -4.98 -12.23
C VAL A 844 13.88 -5.49 -12.17
N THR A 845 14.51 -5.43 -11.00
CA THR A 845 15.86 -6.00 -10.75
C THR A 845 15.84 -7.45 -10.26
N GLY A 846 14.67 -8.08 -10.15
CA GLY A 846 14.51 -9.48 -9.73
C GLY A 846 14.78 -9.75 -8.24
N LYS A 847 14.87 -8.71 -7.41
CA LYS A 847 15.04 -8.83 -5.94
C LYS A 847 13.74 -9.22 -5.26
N GLU A 848 12.60 -8.76 -5.79
CA GLU A 848 11.26 -9.13 -5.33
C GLU A 848 10.41 -9.70 -6.48
N PRO A 849 9.49 -10.63 -6.20
CA PRO A 849 8.54 -11.08 -7.20
C PRO A 849 7.52 -9.97 -7.50
N ALA A 850 7.17 -9.80 -8.77
CA ALA A 850 6.15 -8.84 -9.18
C ALA A 850 4.75 -9.17 -8.63
N ALA A 851 4.44 -10.47 -8.62
CA ALA A 851 3.18 -11.02 -8.13
C ALA A 851 3.48 -12.11 -7.10
N TYR A 852 2.74 -12.09 -6.00
CA TYR A 852 2.79 -13.13 -4.98
C TYR A 852 1.68 -14.14 -5.19
N LYS A 853 1.82 -15.33 -4.60
CA LYS A 853 0.71 -16.28 -4.59
C LYS A 853 -0.51 -15.63 -3.93
N PRO A 854 -1.70 -15.77 -4.53
CA PRO A 854 -2.96 -15.51 -3.84
C PRO A 854 -2.94 -16.09 -2.44
N ILE A 855 -3.37 -15.28 -1.47
CA ILE A 855 -3.63 -15.79 -0.13
C ILE A 855 -4.74 -16.84 -0.21
N LYS A 856 -4.82 -17.74 0.77
CA LYS A 856 -6.02 -18.58 0.92
C LYS A 856 -7.18 -17.66 1.33
N CYS A 857 -8.42 -18.08 1.16
CA CYS A 857 -9.60 -17.31 1.53
C CYS A 857 -10.57 -18.23 2.26
N GLY A 858 -11.41 -17.71 3.14
CA GLY A 858 -12.51 -18.48 3.76
C GLY A 858 -12.54 -18.47 5.29
N PRO A 859 -13.71 -18.72 5.90
CA PRO A 859 -13.90 -18.68 7.35
C PRO A 859 -13.16 -19.80 8.08
N GLU A 860 -12.86 -20.93 7.41
CA GLU A 860 -12.06 -22.03 7.96
C GLU A 860 -10.65 -21.59 8.38
N ARG A 861 -10.12 -20.49 7.82
CA ARG A 861 -8.83 -19.95 8.24
C ARG A 861 -8.88 -19.27 9.60
N LYS A 862 -9.93 -18.51 9.92
CA LYS A 862 -10.01 -17.86 11.23
C LYS A 862 -9.92 -18.92 12.33
N VAL A 863 -10.47 -20.10 12.05
CA VAL A 863 -10.31 -21.32 12.86
C VAL A 863 -8.87 -21.85 12.86
N GLU A 864 -8.15 -21.88 11.74
CA GLU A 864 -6.71 -22.23 11.68
C GLU A 864 -5.84 -21.33 12.58
N SER A 865 -6.04 -20.01 12.51
CA SER A 865 -5.28 -19.04 13.31
C SER A 865 -5.55 -19.23 14.81
N ILE A 866 -6.81 -19.41 15.18
CA ILE A 866 -7.23 -19.75 16.54
C ILE A 866 -6.61 -21.07 17.00
N LEU A 867 -6.59 -22.09 16.14
CA LEU A 867 -5.95 -23.37 16.44
C LEU A 867 -4.44 -23.22 16.67
N CYS A 868 -3.77 -22.33 15.95
CA CYS A 868 -2.36 -22.02 16.17
C CYS A 868 -2.13 -21.46 17.59
N ASP A 869 -2.93 -20.50 18.02
CA ASP A 869 -2.89 -19.93 19.37
C ASP A 869 -3.19 -21.00 20.44
N LEU A 870 -4.23 -21.82 20.21
CA LEU A 870 -4.59 -22.95 21.08
C LEU A 870 -3.49 -24.02 21.14
N ASN A 871 -2.75 -24.24 20.07
CA ASN A 871 -1.70 -25.25 19.98
C ASN A 871 -0.32 -24.72 20.41
N THR A 872 -0.21 -23.42 20.70
CA THR A 872 1.05 -22.81 21.12
C THR A 872 1.64 -23.55 22.32
N ARG A 873 2.93 -23.91 22.22
CA ARG A 873 3.61 -24.67 23.27
C ARG A 873 3.76 -23.82 24.53
N ARG A 874 3.40 -24.38 25.69
CA ARG A 874 3.66 -23.74 26.98
C ARG A 874 5.17 -23.66 27.24
N THR A 875 5.62 -22.49 27.69
CA THR A 875 7.03 -22.23 27.99
C THR A 875 7.42 -22.55 29.42
N ASP A 876 6.45 -22.82 30.31
CA ASP A 876 6.66 -23.07 31.74
C ASP A 876 6.88 -24.55 32.10
N LEU A 877 6.86 -25.47 31.12
CA LEU A 877 7.11 -26.92 31.29
C LEU A 877 6.28 -27.63 32.39
N TRP A 878 5.29 -26.96 32.98
CA TRP A 878 4.59 -27.39 34.19
C TRP A 878 3.61 -28.56 33.99
N PHE A 879 3.44 -29.02 32.75
CA PHE A 879 2.67 -30.23 32.43
C PHE A 879 3.29 -30.93 31.22
N GLY A 880 3.71 -32.19 31.39
CA GLY A 880 4.21 -33.05 30.30
C GLY A 880 3.11 -33.54 29.34
N SER A 881 1.83 -33.32 29.64
CA SER A 881 0.69 -33.78 28.84
C SER A 881 -0.44 -32.73 28.75
N GLU A 882 -1.15 -32.72 27.62
CA GLU A 882 -2.37 -31.91 27.41
C GLU A 882 -3.43 -32.24 28.48
N ASN A 883 -4.04 -31.20 29.09
CA ASN A 883 -5.12 -31.42 30.06
C ASN A 883 -6.47 -31.62 29.35
N ALA A 884 -7.45 -32.21 30.05
CA ALA A 884 -8.73 -32.59 29.47
C ALA A 884 -9.52 -31.38 28.94
N GLU A 885 -9.45 -30.23 29.61
CA GLU A 885 -10.15 -29.01 29.18
C GLU A 885 -9.60 -28.48 27.85
N HIS A 886 -8.27 -28.40 27.73
CA HIS A 886 -7.59 -27.96 26.51
C HIS A 886 -7.85 -28.93 25.37
N LYS A 887 -7.74 -30.23 25.64
CA LYS A 887 -8.03 -31.29 24.65
C LYS A 887 -9.46 -31.20 24.12
N ASN A 888 -10.45 -31.09 24.99
CA ASN A 888 -11.86 -30.98 24.58
C ASN A 888 -12.12 -29.72 23.73
N LEU A 889 -11.48 -28.60 24.09
CA LEU A 889 -11.58 -27.37 23.30
C LEU A 889 -10.91 -27.56 21.94
N ARG A 890 -9.66 -28.02 21.89
CA ARG A 890 -8.92 -28.25 20.64
C ARG A 890 -9.68 -29.18 19.69
N GLU A 891 -10.15 -30.32 20.19
CA GLU A 891 -10.93 -31.29 19.39
C GLU A 891 -12.25 -30.69 18.87
N ALA A 892 -12.94 -29.86 19.66
CA ALA A 892 -14.16 -29.18 19.21
C ALA A 892 -13.87 -28.15 18.10
N VAL A 893 -12.75 -27.43 18.20
CA VAL A 893 -12.33 -26.46 17.18
C VAL A 893 -11.87 -27.17 15.91
N GLU A 894 -11.13 -28.28 16.03
CA GLU A 894 -10.74 -29.14 14.90
C GLU A 894 -11.97 -29.76 14.18
N ASP A 895 -12.99 -30.20 14.93
CA ASP A 895 -14.24 -30.75 14.37
C ASP A 895 -15.09 -29.67 13.68
N MET A 896 -15.12 -28.45 14.23
CA MET A 896 -15.75 -27.28 13.58
C MET A 896 -15.01 -26.93 12.29
N GLN A 897 -13.68 -26.87 12.32
CA GLN A 897 -12.85 -26.60 11.14
C GLN A 897 -13.08 -27.64 10.05
N LYS A 898 -13.07 -28.92 10.42
CA LYS A 898 -13.31 -30.02 9.49
C LYS A 898 -14.70 -29.90 8.86
N PHE A 899 -15.73 -29.59 9.65
CA PHE A 899 -17.07 -29.39 9.13
C PHE A 899 -17.13 -28.28 8.06
N MET A 900 -16.48 -27.13 8.32
CA MET A 900 -16.44 -26.00 7.38
C MET A 900 -15.72 -26.38 6.09
N LYS A 901 -14.60 -27.11 6.19
CA LYS A 901 -13.83 -27.59 5.04
C LYS A 901 -14.59 -28.61 4.19
N ASP A 902 -15.29 -29.54 4.84
CA ASP A 902 -16.04 -30.61 4.18
C ASP A 902 -17.38 -30.10 3.61
N ASN A 903 -17.85 -28.92 4.02
CA ASN A 903 -19.13 -28.33 3.62
C ASN A 903 -18.98 -26.83 3.22
N PRO A 904 -18.20 -26.50 2.17
CA PRO A 904 -17.92 -25.11 1.80
C PRO A 904 -19.12 -24.38 1.19
N ASN A 905 -20.10 -25.13 0.66
CA ASN A 905 -21.33 -24.59 0.10
C ASN A 905 -22.48 -24.77 1.10
N THR A 906 -23.16 -23.66 1.44
CA THR A 906 -24.23 -23.64 2.44
C THR A 906 -25.60 -24.05 1.89
N GLY A 907 -25.65 -24.54 0.66
CA GLY A 907 -26.90 -24.93 -0.01
C GLY A 907 -27.55 -23.78 -0.77
N VAL A 908 -28.43 -24.13 -1.72
CA VAL A 908 -29.16 -23.17 -2.57
C VAL A 908 -30.65 -23.20 -2.24
N THR A 909 -31.16 -24.35 -1.77
CA THR A 909 -32.54 -24.51 -1.34
C THR A 909 -32.72 -24.19 0.15
N LYS A 910 -33.96 -23.86 0.55
CA LYS A 910 -34.32 -23.57 1.94
C LYS A 910 -33.97 -24.74 2.87
N GLU A 911 -34.24 -25.97 2.44
CA GLU A 911 -34.00 -27.19 3.20
C GLU A 911 -32.50 -27.47 3.38
N GLU A 912 -31.69 -27.23 2.35
CA GLU A 912 -30.22 -27.37 2.44
C GLU A 912 -29.61 -26.30 3.36
N ILE A 913 -30.06 -25.06 3.26
CA ILE A 913 -29.61 -23.95 4.11
C ILE A 913 -29.91 -24.23 5.57
N LEU A 914 -31.13 -24.72 5.88
CA LEU A 914 -31.50 -25.10 7.24
C LEU A 914 -30.66 -26.27 7.74
N SER A 915 -30.53 -27.35 6.97
CA SER A 915 -29.74 -28.53 7.34
C SER A 915 -28.26 -28.20 7.61
N TYR A 916 -27.65 -27.36 6.77
CA TYR A 916 -26.32 -26.84 7.00
C TYR A 916 -26.25 -26.04 8.31
N SER A 917 -27.19 -25.11 8.48
CA SER A 917 -27.26 -24.21 9.64
C SER A 917 -27.41 -24.98 10.96
N GLU A 918 -28.24 -26.02 11.01
CA GLU A 918 -28.42 -26.86 12.21
C GLU A 918 -27.14 -27.61 12.59
N LYS A 919 -26.45 -28.18 11.59
CA LYS A 919 -25.18 -28.89 11.80
C LYS A 919 -24.07 -27.93 12.24
N TYR A 920 -23.99 -26.76 11.61
CA TYR A 920 -22.98 -25.76 11.93
C TYR A 920 -23.19 -25.17 13.32
N LEU A 921 -24.44 -24.82 13.67
CA LEU A 921 -24.82 -24.34 15.01
C LEU A 921 -24.38 -25.31 16.11
N SER A 922 -24.53 -26.63 15.87
CA SER A 922 -24.08 -27.66 16.81
C SER A 922 -22.56 -27.64 17.04
N LYS A 923 -21.76 -27.29 16.03
CA LYS A 923 -20.31 -27.12 16.16
C LYS A 923 -19.96 -25.85 16.93
N LEU A 924 -20.63 -24.73 16.61
CA LEU A 924 -20.44 -23.46 17.29
C LEU A 924 -20.81 -23.55 18.79
N ASP A 925 -21.85 -24.30 19.14
CA ASP A 925 -22.25 -24.57 20.53
C ASP A 925 -21.19 -25.37 21.30
N ALA A 926 -20.63 -26.41 20.68
CA ALA A 926 -19.57 -27.22 21.31
C ALA A 926 -18.32 -26.39 21.61
N VAL A 927 -17.89 -25.57 20.64
CA VAL A 927 -16.72 -24.68 20.76
C VAL A 927 -16.94 -23.62 21.83
N GLN A 928 -18.10 -22.95 21.82
CA GLN A 928 -18.43 -21.92 22.82
C GLN A 928 -18.42 -22.52 24.25
N ARG A 929 -19.03 -23.69 24.43
CA ARG A 929 -19.08 -24.39 25.72
C ARG A 929 -17.68 -24.73 26.24
N TYR A 930 -16.88 -25.43 25.45
CA TYR A 930 -15.55 -25.85 25.90
C TYR A 930 -14.59 -24.68 26.08
N SER A 931 -14.77 -23.61 25.30
CA SER A 931 -14.01 -22.38 25.51
C SER A 931 -14.32 -21.76 26.88
N LYS A 932 -15.60 -21.59 27.22
CA LYS A 932 -16.03 -21.06 28.53
C LYS A 932 -15.45 -21.88 29.69
N ILE A 933 -15.54 -23.21 29.62
CA ILE A 933 -14.97 -24.12 30.63
C ILE A 933 -13.44 -23.92 30.77
N TYR A 934 -12.73 -23.80 29.64
CA TYR A 934 -11.29 -23.58 29.64
C TYR A 934 -10.93 -22.23 30.27
N GLN A 935 -11.63 -21.16 29.89
CA GLN A 935 -11.42 -19.80 30.42
C GLN A 935 -11.66 -19.72 31.93
N GLU A 936 -12.74 -20.34 32.42
CA GLU A 936 -13.08 -20.37 33.85
C GLU A 936 -12.02 -21.09 34.69
N LYS A 937 -11.50 -22.22 34.20
CA LYS A 937 -10.49 -23.03 34.89
C LYS A 937 -9.06 -22.50 34.78
N ARG A 938 -8.81 -21.58 33.85
CA ARG A 938 -7.46 -21.05 33.55
C ARG A 938 -7.33 -19.54 33.71
N LYS A 939 -8.13 -18.94 34.60
CA LYS A 939 -7.93 -17.55 35.05
C LYS A 939 -6.50 -17.38 35.59
N GLY A 940 -5.73 -16.44 35.01
CA GLY A 940 -4.38 -16.08 35.50
C GLY A 940 -3.20 -16.86 34.89
N ALA A 941 -3.29 -17.32 33.64
CA ALA A 941 -2.14 -17.95 32.97
C ALA A 941 -0.90 -17.03 32.93
N SER A 942 0.22 -17.47 33.52
CA SER A 942 1.44 -16.67 33.68
C SER A 942 2.45 -16.82 32.54
N SER A 943 2.51 -17.99 31.89
CA SER A 943 3.47 -18.26 30.81
C SER A 943 3.02 -17.72 29.45
N ARG A 944 3.97 -17.36 28.59
CA ARG A 944 3.71 -16.85 27.23
C ARG A 944 2.79 -17.79 26.44
N GLY A 945 3.09 -19.09 26.43
CA GLY A 945 2.24 -20.08 25.78
C GLY A 945 0.89 -20.30 26.48
N GLY A 946 0.82 -20.19 27.82
CA GLY A 946 -0.44 -20.24 28.55
C GLY A 946 -1.36 -19.06 28.22
N LYS A 947 -0.80 -17.84 28.12
CA LYS A 947 -1.51 -16.62 27.70
C LYS A 947 -2.00 -16.73 26.25
N ALA A 948 -1.18 -17.25 25.34
CA ALA A 948 -1.58 -17.49 23.95
C ALA A 948 -2.77 -18.46 23.85
N ARG A 949 -2.75 -19.58 24.58
CA ARG A 949 -3.89 -20.52 24.60
C ARG A 949 -5.16 -19.92 25.18
N LEU A 950 -5.05 -19.14 26.26
CA LEU A 950 -6.19 -18.44 26.85
C LEU A 950 -6.76 -17.39 25.89
N SER A 951 -5.88 -16.69 25.15
CA SER A 951 -6.27 -15.78 24.07
C SER A 951 -6.98 -16.53 22.93
N GLY A 952 -6.43 -17.65 22.46
CA GLY A 952 -7.07 -18.50 21.45
C GLY A 952 -8.45 -19.02 21.89
N ALA A 953 -8.61 -19.38 23.17
CA ALA A 953 -9.91 -19.75 23.72
C ALA A 953 -10.90 -18.59 23.69
N ARG A 954 -10.50 -17.38 24.10
CA ARG A 954 -11.36 -16.18 24.00
C ARG A 954 -11.76 -15.90 22.55
N LYS A 955 -10.78 -15.84 21.65
CA LYS A 955 -11.02 -15.62 20.20
C LYS A 955 -12.00 -16.61 19.60
N VAL A 956 -11.93 -17.89 20.00
CA VAL A 956 -12.87 -18.89 19.47
C VAL A 956 -14.26 -18.82 20.07
N PHE A 957 -14.38 -18.32 21.30
CA PHE A 957 -15.67 -18.02 21.90
C PHE A 957 -16.35 -16.89 21.11
N ASP A 958 -15.63 -15.79 20.89
CA ASP A 958 -16.13 -14.62 20.18
C ASP A 958 -16.45 -14.94 18.71
N PHE A 959 -15.59 -15.75 18.06
CA PHE A 959 -15.86 -16.28 16.72
C PHE A 959 -17.16 -17.08 16.69
N ALA A 960 -17.39 -17.94 17.68
CA ALA A 960 -18.61 -18.75 17.73
C ALA A 960 -19.88 -17.91 17.98
N GLU A 961 -19.79 -16.80 18.72
CA GLU A 961 -20.90 -15.86 18.88
C GLU A 961 -21.20 -15.10 17.59
N PHE A 962 -20.16 -14.54 16.97
CA PHE A 962 -20.29 -13.84 15.69
C PHE A 962 -20.89 -14.71 14.59
N GLU A 963 -20.43 -15.96 14.47
CA GLU A 963 -20.96 -16.89 13.46
C GLU A 963 -22.41 -17.31 13.73
N LYS A 964 -22.86 -17.33 14.99
CA LYS A 964 -24.28 -17.57 15.33
C LYS A 964 -25.16 -16.42 14.87
N ASP A 965 -24.72 -15.19 15.07
CA ASP A 965 -25.42 -14.00 14.58
C ASP A 965 -25.49 -14.00 13.06
N ASN A 966 -24.36 -14.25 12.38
CA ASN A 966 -24.33 -14.38 10.91
C ASN A 966 -25.27 -15.45 10.38
N LEU A 967 -25.34 -16.59 11.07
CA LEU A 967 -26.21 -17.70 10.69
C LEU A 967 -27.68 -17.31 10.78
N LEU A 968 -28.09 -16.56 11.81
CA LEU A 968 -29.45 -16.02 11.92
C LEU A 968 -29.74 -15.01 10.81
N ASP A 969 -28.83 -14.07 10.55
CA ASP A 969 -29.02 -13.06 9.52
C ASP A 969 -29.11 -13.69 8.13
N ARG A 970 -28.31 -14.73 7.88
CA ARG A 970 -28.40 -15.50 6.64
C ARG A 970 -29.77 -16.17 6.49
N ILE A 971 -30.25 -16.87 7.51
CA ILE A 971 -31.57 -17.52 7.48
C ILE A 971 -32.67 -16.48 7.23
N LYS A 972 -32.62 -15.31 7.87
CA LYS A 972 -33.58 -14.22 7.65
C LYS A 972 -33.51 -13.64 6.24
N ALA A 973 -32.33 -13.57 5.64
CA ALA A 973 -32.12 -13.01 4.31
C ALA A 973 -32.52 -13.98 3.19
N THR A 974 -32.42 -15.30 3.41
CA THR A 974 -32.63 -16.33 2.38
C THR A 974 -33.87 -17.18 2.57
N THR A 975 -34.56 -17.10 3.72
CA THR A 975 -35.74 -17.91 4.00
C THR A 975 -36.86 -17.07 4.62
N ASP A 976 -38.11 -17.50 4.47
CA ASP A 976 -39.26 -16.87 5.16
C ASP A 976 -39.29 -17.15 6.68
N LEU A 977 -38.37 -17.97 7.20
CA LEU A 977 -38.31 -18.31 8.62
C LEU A 977 -37.64 -17.18 9.39
N LYS A 978 -38.39 -16.58 10.31
CA LYS A 978 -37.92 -15.47 11.14
C LYS A 978 -37.71 -15.93 12.58
N PHE A 979 -36.56 -16.54 12.83
CA PHE A 979 -36.09 -16.76 14.20
C PHE A 979 -35.72 -15.42 14.83
N LYS A 980 -36.24 -15.14 16.03
CA LYS A 980 -35.95 -13.92 16.78
C LYS A 980 -34.52 -13.92 17.31
N ASP A 981 -34.07 -15.07 17.79
CA ASP A 981 -32.76 -15.28 18.40
C ASP A 981 -32.24 -16.70 18.13
N ILE A 982 -31.00 -16.96 18.57
CA ILE A 982 -30.34 -18.26 18.37
C ILE A 982 -31.02 -19.38 19.16
N ASP A 983 -31.67 -19.06 20.28
CA ASP A 983 -32.36 -20.03 21.11
C ASP A 983 -33.62 -20.55 20.43
N GLU A 984 -34.34 -19.70 19.69
CA GLU A 984 -35.49 -20.12 18.88
C GLU A 984 -35.07 -21.09 17.77
N LEU A 985 -33.93 -20.81 17.11
CA LEU A 985 -33.34 -21.74 16.15
C LEU A 985 -32.94 -23.06 16.82
N ARG A 986 -32.22 -23.03 17.96
CA ARG A 986 -31.85 -24.23 18.74
C ARG A 986 -33.07 -25.06 19.12
N ASN A 987 -34.16 -24.41 19.54
CA ASN A 987 -35.40 -25.07 19.90
C ASN A 987 -36.03 -25.75 18.68
N SER A 988 -36.02 -25.07 17.53
CA SER A 988 -36.47 -25.64 16.25
C SER A 988 -35.67 -26.89 15.89
N VAL A 989 -34.34 -26.86 16.03
CA VAL A 989 -33.46 -28.04 15.77
C VAL A 989 -33.86 -29.22 16.65
N ALA A 990 -34.07 -29.00 17.95
CA ALA A 990 -34.47 -30.06 18.87
C ALA A 990 -35.83 -30.66 18.48
N ILE A 991 -36.80 -29.83 18.11
CA ILE A 991 -38.14 -30.27 17.67
C ILE A 991 -38.05 -31.06 16.36
N ASN A 992 -37.29 -30.58 15.38
CA ASN A 992 -37.07 -31.27 14.10
C ASN A 992 -36.44 -32.65 14.32
N LYS A 993 -35.41 -32.75 15.17
CA LYS A 993 -34.80 -34.04 15.52
C LYS A 993 -35.74 -35.00 16.23
N LYS A 994 -36.66 -34.49 17.06
CA LYS A 994 -37.72 -35.32 17.62
C LYS A 994 -38.65 -35.85 16.53
N LEU A 995 -39.07 -35.02 15.59
CA LEU A 995 -39.93 -35.46 14.48
C LEU A 995 -39.24 -36.55 13.67
N ASP A 996 -37.98 -36.34 13.29
CA ASP A 996 -37.17 -37.35 12.60
C ASP A 996 -37.01 -38.63 13.42
N ALA A 997 -36.76 -38.50 14.73
CA ALA A 997 -36.61 -39.65 15.61
C ALA A 997 -37.91 -40.45 15.77
N VAL A 998 -39.05 -39.78 15.87
CA VAL A 998 -40.38 -40.42 15.90
C VAL A 998 -40.65 -41.12 14.58
N THR A 999 -40.41 -40.45 13.44
CA THR A 999 -40.59 -41.05 12.11
C THR A 999 -39.74 -42.31 11.95
N LYS A 1000 -38.44 -42.24 12.24
CA LYS A 1000 -37.54 -43.39 12.18
C LYS A 1000 -37.97 -44.52 13.11
N LEU A 1001 -38.42 -44.20 14.32
CA LEU A 1001 -38.96 -45.20 15.24
C LEU A 1001 -40.23 -45.85 14.70
N THR A 1002 -41.13 -45.10 14.09
CA THR A 1002 -42.36 -45.65 13.49
C THR A 1002 -42.10 -46.48 12.23
N GLU A 1003 -40.98 -46.24 11.54
CA GLU A 1003 -40.52 -47.06 10.40
C GLU A 1003 -39.89 -48.39 10.85
N MET A 1004 -39.53 -48.54 12.12
CA MET A 1004 -39.01 -49.79 12.65
C MET A 1004 -40.13 -50.84 12.76
N THR A 1005 -39.92 -52.00 12.15
CA THR A 1005 -40.88 -53.12 12.18
C THR A 1005 -40.93 -53.86 13.52
N ALA A 1006 -39.85 -53.80 14.32
CA ALA A 1006 -39.77 -54.41 15.64
C ALA A 1006 -38.75 -53.69 16.55
N MET A 1007 -38.86 -53.90 17.86
CA MET A 1007 -37.85 -53.41 18.81
C MET A 1007 -36.48 -54.04 18.54
N PRO A 1008 -35.39 -53.26 18.56
CA PRO A 1008 -34.07 -53.70 18.13
C PRO A 1008 -33.43 -54.69 19.09
N ARG A 1009 -32.67 -55.65 18.53
CA ARG A 1009 -32.08 -56.78 19.28
C ARG A 1009 -30.56 -56.83 19.18
N SER A 1010 -29.97 -56.23 18.15
CA SER A 1010 -28.52 -56.16 18.03
C SER A 1010 -27.94 -55.01 18.86
N LYS A 1011 -26.65 -55.12 19.20
CA LYS A 1011 -25.94 -54.11 19.98
C LYS A 1011 -25.92 -52.73 19.30
N ASP A 1012 -25.85 -52.69 17.98
CA ASP A 1012 -25.76 -51.41 17.23
C ASP A 1012 -27.14 -50.78 17.02
N GLU A 1013 -28.17 -51.55 16.69
CA GLU A 1013 -29.54 -51.03 16.63
C GLU A 1013 -30.04 -50.55 18.01
N ILE A 1014 -29.61 -51.20 19.11
CA ILE A 1014 -29.90 -50.73 20.47
C ILE A 1014 -29.23 -49.38 20.74
N LYS A 1015 -27.99 -49.14 20.26
CA LYS A 1015 -27.35 -47.83 20.40
C LYS A 1015 -28.09 -46.76 19.61
N GLU A 1016 -28.55 -47.11 18.40
CA GLU A 1016 -29.36 -46.22 17.58
C GLU A 1016 -30.68 -45.86 18.29
N LEU A 1017 -31.37 -46.85 18.85
CA LEU A 1017 -32.57 -46.62 19.66
C LEU A 1017 -32.32 -45.68 20.84
N HIS A 1018 -31.22 -45.85 21.58
CA HIS A 1018 -30.85 -44.94 22.66
C HIS A 1018 -30.64 -43.50 22.14
N SER A 1019 -30.04 -43.35 20.97
CA SER A 1019 -29.83 -42.05 20.32
C SER A 1019 -31.15 -41.39 19.93
N LEU A 1020 -32.05 -42.11 19.27
CA LEU A 1020 -33.39 -41.62 18.85
C LEU A 1020 -34.24 -41.26 20.09
N ALA A 1021 -34.22 -42.12 21.12
CA ALA A 1021 -34.90 -41.86 22.38
C ALA A 1021 -34.37 -40.62 23.11
N ALA A 1022 -33.06 -40.36 23.01
CA ALA A 1022 -32.46 -39.17 23.58
C ALA A 1022 -32.94 -37.92 22.84
N ASP A 1023 -33.04 -37.92 21.50
CA ASP A 1023 -33.57 -36.78 20.73
C ASP A 1023 -35.00 -36.42 21.15
N ILE A 1024 -35.87 -37.43 21.34
CA ILE A 1024 -37.25 -37.23 21.82
C ILE A 1024 -37.26 -36.60 23.22
N LEU A 1025 -36.41 -37.09 24.13
CA LEU A 1025 -36.34 -36.58 25.50
C LEU A 1025 -35.78 -35.14 25.55
N VAL A 1026 -34.76 -34.83 24.74
CA VAL A 1026 -34.19 -33.48 24.65
C VAL A 1026 -35.26 -32.48 24.19
N ALA A 1027 -35.96 -32.78 23.09
CA ALA A 1027 -37.03 -31.91 22.60
C ALA A 1027 -38.15 -31.72 23.62
N LYS A 1028 -38.46 -32.76 24.40
CA LYS A 1028 -39.48 -32.67 25.44
C LYS A 1028 -39.07 -31.71 26.58
N ILE A 1029 -37.82 -31.77 27.02
CA ILE A 1029 -37.26 -30.84 28.01
C ILE A 1029 -37.27 -29.41 27.46
N VAL A 1030 -37.05 -29.24 26.16
CA VAL A 1030 -37.08 -27.95 25.47
C VAL A 1030 -38.50 -27.36 25.38
N VAL A 1031 -39.49 -28.16 25.01
CA VAL A 1031 -40.90 -27.73 24.89
C VAL A 1031 -41.47 -27.34 26.26
N ALA A 1032 -41.12 -28.08 27.31
CA ALA A 1032 -41.45 -27.73 28.68
C ALA A 1032 -40.46 -26.68 29.21
N LYS A 1033 -40.57 -25.42 28.78
CA LYS A 1033 -39.66 -24.30 29.16
C LYS A 1033 -39.42 -24.13 30.67
N SER A 1034 -40.31 -24.66 31.50
CA SER A 1034 -40.23 -24.69 32.98
C SER A 1034 -39.57 -25.96 33.55
N SER A 1035 -39.18 -26.91 32.71
CA SER A 1035 -38.55 -28.18 33.09
C SER A 1035 -37.14 -27.93 33.63
N PRO A 1036 -36.75 -28.61 34.73
CA PRO A 1036 -35.35 -28.69 35.14
C PRO A 1036 -34.53 -29.28 33.99
N GLY A 1037 -33.53 -28.53 33.52
CA GLY A 1037 -32.70 -28.86 32.36
C GLY A 1037 -32.85 -27.95 31.15
N TYR A 1038 -33.89 -27.11 31.06
CA TYR A 1038 -34.04 -26.16 29.95
C TYR A 1038 -32.92 -25.10 29.92
N LYS A 1039 -32.51 -24.59 31.09
CA LYS A 1039 -31.39 -23.63 31.16
C LYS A 1039 -30.07 -24.31 30.77
N THR A 1040 -29.88 -25.53 31.28
CA THR A 1040 -28.71 -26.33 30.93
C THR A 1040 -28.65 -26.66 29.43
N PHE A 1041 -29.80 -26.89 28.78
CA PHE A 1041 -29.89 -27.04 27.33
C PHE A 1041 -29.46 -25.76 26.59
N LYS A 1042 -29.93 -24.58 27.01
CA LYS A 1042 -29.52 -23.30 26.40
C LYS A 1042 -28.01 -23.07 26.48
N GLU A 1043 -27.39 -23.46 27.58
CA GLU A 1043 -25.94 -23.31 27.78
C GLU A 1043 -25.11 -24.31 26.97
N MET A 1044 -25.64 -25.52 26.74
CA MET A 1044 -24.90 -26.61 26.13
C MET A 1044 -25.13 -26.77 24.62
N GLY A 1045 -26.32 -26.40 24.13
CA GLY A 1045 -26.78 -26.73 22.79
C GLY A 1045 -27.25 -28.19 22.67
N ASN A 1046 -27.94 -28.50 21.58
CA ASN A 1046 -28.67 -29.76 21.40
C ASN A 1046 -27.78 -31.01 21.54
N GLU A 1047 -26.68 -31.09 20.78
CA GLU A 1047 -25.84 -32.29 20.73
C GLU A 1047 -25.10 -32.57 22.04
N ALA A 1048 -24.62 -31.53 22.70
CA ALA A 1048 -23.93 -31.66 23.97
C ALA A 1048 -24.91 -32.09 25.08
N PHE A 1049 -26.12 -31.55 25.08
CA PHE A 1049 -27.18 -31.92 26.00
C PHE A 1049 -27.64 -33.37 25.79
N LYS A 1050 -27.82 -33.80 24.53
CA LYS A 1050 -28.08 -35.19 24.15
C LYS A 1050 -27.00 -36.14 24.69
N LYS A 1051 -25.72 -35.78 24.59
CA LYS A 1051 -24.63 -36.60 25.14
C LYS A 1051 -24.72 -36.77 26.66
N GLU A 1052 -25.17 -35.76 27.40
CA GLU A 1052 -25.39 -35.90 28.85
C GLU A 1052 -26.59 -36.80 29.17
N VAL A 1053 -27.68 -36.70 28.42
CA VAL A 1053 -28.80 -37.65 28.49
C VAL A 1053 -28.30 -39.08 28.26
N LEU A 1054 -27.51 -39.30 27.20
CA LEU A 1054 -26.95 -40.60 26.85
C LEU A 1054 -25.94 -41.14 27.88
N LYS A 1055 -25.31 -40.30 28.70
CA LYS A 1055 -24.42 -40.74 29.81
C LYS A 1055 -25.21 -41.14 31.05
N ASN A 1056 -26.45 -40.66 31.19
CA ASN A 1056 -27.25 -40.88 32.39
C ASN A 1056 -27.62 -42.36 32.57
N LYS A 1057 -27.35 -42.89 33.78
CA LYS A 1057 -27.60 -44.30 34.10
C LYS A 1057 -29.09 -44.64 34.16
N GLU A 1058 -29.94 -43.73 34.64
CA GLU A 1058 -31.40 -43.93 34.69
C GLU A 1058 -32.00 -43.93 33.29
N PHE A 1059 -31.54 -43.04 32.42
CA PHE A 1059 -31.95 -43.03 31.01
C PHE A 1059 -31.65 -44.37 30.34
N LYS A 1060 -30.42 -44.89 30.46
CA LYS A 1060 -30.06 -46.20 29.91
C LYS A 1060 -30.89 -47.34 30.51
N ALA A 1061 -31.13 -47.31 31.82
CA ALA A 1061 -31.95 -48.31 32.49
C ALA A 1061 -33.41 -48.28 32.02
N LEU A 1062 -33.96 -47.09 31.82
CA LEU A 1062 -35.31 -46.86 31.30
C LEU A 1062 -35.46 -47.44 29.89
N ILE A 1063 -34.54 -47.09 28.97
CA ILE A 1063 -34.56 -47.61 27.60
C ILE A 1063 -34.37 -49.14 27.59
N THR A 1064 -33.47 -49.67 28.42
CA THR A 1064 -33.26 -51.12 28.56
C THR A 1064 -34.52 -51.84 29.07
N THR A 1065 -35.30 -51.20 29.94
CA THR A 1065 -36.57 -51.76 30.43
C THR A 1065 -37.59 -51.86 29.30
N TYR A 1066 -37.70 -50.82 28.48
CA TYR A 1066 -38.60 -50.84 27.31
C TYR A 1066 -38.18 -51.84 26.23
N ILE A 1067 -36.88 -52.04 26.01
CA ILE A 1067 -36.39 -53.08 25.08
C ILE A 1067 -36.77 -54.49 25.55
N ARG A 1068 -36.81 -54.71 26.87
CA ARG A 1068 -37.11 -56.02 27.47
C ARG A 1068 -38.61 -56.30 27.59
N ASP A 1069 -39.45 -55.29 27.42
CA ASP A 1069 -40.91 -55.46 27.45
C ASP A 1069 -41.40 -56.08 26.14
N GLN A 1070 -41.93 -57.31 26.24
CA GLN A 1070 -42.40 -58.08 25.09
C GLN A 1070 -43.63 -57.46 24.40
N ASN A 1071 -44.34 -56.54 25.06
CA ASN A 1071 -45.51 -55.86 24.52
C ASN A 1071 -45.18 -54.47 23.94
N MET A 1072 -43.91 -54.06 24.01
CA MET A 1072 -43.45 -52.76 23.54
C MET A 1072 -43.19 -52.79 22.03
N THR A 1073 -43.86 -51.90 21.29
CA THR A 1073 -43.60 -51.65 19.87
C THR A 1073 -42.84 -50.33 19.72
N PRO A 1074 -42.08 -50.13 18.63
CA PRO A 1074 -41.39 -48.87 18.37
C PRO A 1074 -42.33 -47.64 18.40
N GLU A 1075 -43.56 -47.79 17.90
CA GLU A 1075 -44.60 -46.75 17.97
C GLU A 1075 -45.04 -46.45 19.41
N LYS A 1076 -45.36 -47.48 20.21
CA LYS A 1076 -45.71 -47.31 21.64
C LYS A 1076 -44.56 -46.69 22.42
N PHE A 1077 -43.33 -47.07 22.10
CA PHE A 1077 -42.12 -46.53 22.69
C PHE A 1077 -41.96 -45.03 22.40
N ALA A 1078 -42.16 -44.62 21.15
CA ALA A 1078 -42.12 -43.21 20.75
C ALA A 1078 -43.21 -42.38 21.45
N ILE A 1079 -44.42 -42.92 21.60
CA ILE A 1079 -45.54 -42.29 22.32
C ILE A 1079 -45.22 -42.16 23.82
N GLU A 1080 -44.73 -43.22 24.47
CA GLU A 1080 -44.43 -43.21 25.91
C GLU A 1080 -43.27 -42.27 26.25
N LEU A 1081 -42.25 -42.19 25.40
CA LEU A 1081 -41.16 -41.22 25.54
C LEU A 1081 -41.62 -39.78 25.31
N SER A 1082 -42.57 -39.57 24.40
CA SER A 1082 -43.17 -38.27 24.15
C SER A 1082 -44.14 -37.83 25.26
N GLY A 1083 -44.75 -38.78 25.98
CA GLY A 1083 -45.72 -38.54 27.05
C GLY A 1083 -45.11 -38.36 28.45
N ASP A 1084 -45.87 -37.77 29.39
CA ASP A 1084 -45.41 -37.33 30.73
C ASP A 1084 -44.80 -38.40 31.63
N GLY A 1085 -45.13 -39.67 31.40
CA GLY A 1085 -44.60 -40.80 32.16
C GLY A 1085 -43.08 -40.96 32.13
N ALA A 1086 -42.42 -40.67 31.00
CA ALA A 1086 -40.97 -40.86 30.85
C ALA A 1086 -40.13 -39.91 31.73
N LEU A 1087 -40.52 -38.64 31.83
CA LEU A 1087 -39.84 -37.67 32.70
C LEU A 1087 -40.08 -38.01 34.19
N GLY A 1088 -41.29 -38.47 34.52
CA GLY A 1088 -41.64 -38.89 35.87
C GLY A 1088 -40.86 -40.11 36.39
N ARG A 1089 -40.26 -40.91 35.49
CA ARG A 1089 -39.38 -42.05 35.80
C ARG A 1089 -37.90 -41.68 35.89
N LEU A 1090 -37.49 -40.49 35.46
CA LEU A 1090 -36.11 -39.97 35.48
C LEU A 1090 -35.88 -38.98 36.65
N ARG A 1091 -36.40 -39.31 37.84
CA ARG A 1091 -36.47 -38.36 38.97
C ARG A 1091 -35.10 -37.88 39.45
N SER A 1092 -34.06 -38.72 39.48
CA SER A 1092 -32.74 -38.26 39.94
C SER A 1092 -32.01 -37.48 38.85
N PHE A 1093 -32.24 -37.79 37.57
CA PHE A 1093 -31.78 -36.94 36.47
C PHE A 1093 -32.37 -35.53 36.58
N THR A 1094 -33.69 -35.40 36.69
CA THR A 1094 -34.36 -34.10 36.85
C THR A 1094 -33.90 -33.36 38.12
N ALA A 1095 -33.70 -34.06 39.23
CA ALA A 1095 -33.18 -33.47 40.47
C ALA A 1095 -31.72 -33.01 40.34
N ASN A 1096 -30.87 -33.75 39.62
CA ASN A 1096 -29.48 -33.37 39.37
C ASN A 1096 -29.37 -32.17 38.43
N MET A 1097 -30.22 -32.11 37.40
CA MET A 1097 -30.31 -30.94 36.52
C MET A 1097 -30.78 -29.71 37.29
N LYS A 1098 -31.81 -29.86 38.13
CA LYS A 1098 -32.27 -28.78 39.03
C LYS A 1098 -31.16 -28.31 39.96
N ARG A 1099 -30.45 -29.22 40.63
CA ARG A 1099 -29.30 -28.88 41.49
C ARG A 1099 -28.19 -28.17 40.72
N SER A 1100 -27.89 -28.60 39.49
CA SER A 1100 -26.89 -27.94 38.65
C SER A 1100 -27.32 -26.53 38.28
N GLU A 1101 -28.59 -26.32 37.94
CA GLU A 1101 -29.17 -25.02 37.63
C GLU A 1101 -29.21 -24.12 38.88
N ASP A 1102 -29.58 -24.67 40.04
CA ASP A 1102 -29.59 -23.97 41.32
C ASP A 1102 -28.17 -23.54 41.72
N LEU A 1103 -27.16 -24.43 41.57
CA LEU A 1103 -25.76 -24.13 41.88
C LEU A 1103 -25.13 -23.13 40.89
N ALA A 1104 -25.56 -23.16 39.62
CA ALA A 1104 -25.17 -22.17 38.63
C ALA A 1104 -25.82 -20.81 38.91
N ALA A 1105 -27.09 -20.80 39.29
CA ALA A 1105 -27.81 -19.60 39.71
C ALA A 1105 -27.23 -19.00 40.99
N GLU A 1106 -26.86 -19.84 41.96
CA GLU A 1106 -26.18 -19.43 43.21
C GLU A 1106 -24.82 -18.81 42.90
N LYS A 1107 -24.00 -19.43 42.05
CA LYS A 1107 -22.72 -18.83 41.60
C LYS A 1107 -22.91 -17.54 40.79
N ALA A 1108 -23.96 -17.44 39.98
CA ALA A 1108 -24.28 -16.24 39.23
C ALA A 1108 -24.74 -15.11 40.17
N ALA A 1109 -25.61 -15.43 41.13
CA ALA A 1109 -26.09 -14.51 42.16
C ALA A 1109 -24.95 -14.07 43.09
N ASP A 1110 -24.04 -14.96 43.48
CA ASP A 1110 -22.84 -14.61 44.23
C ASP A 1110 -21.91 -13.70 43.43
N LYS A 1111 -21.80 -13.93 42.12
CA LYS A 1111 -21.00 -13.08 41.22
C LYS A 1111 -21.64 -11.70 41.03
N GLU A 1112 -22.97 -11.63 40.89
CA GLU A 1112 -23.74 -10.37 40.82
C GLU A 1112 -23.74 -9.63 42.14
N ALA A 1113 -23.94 -10.31 43.27
CA ALA A 1113 -23.89 -9.74 44.60
C ALA A 1113 -22.50 -9.21 44.90
N LYS A 1114 -21.44 -9.95 44.55
CA LYS A 1114 -20.06 -9.49 44.69
C LYS A 1114 -19.75 -8.32 43.75
N ALA A 1115 -20.22 -8.34 42.51
CA ALA A 1115 -20.08 -7.22 41.59
C ALA A 1115 -20.83 -5.97 42.09
N GLY A 1116 -22.06 -6.11 42.58
CA GLY A 1116 -22.84 -5.01 43.16
C GLY A 1116 -22.23 -4.45 44.44
N PHE A 1117 -21.70 -5.31 45.32
CA PHE A 1117 -20.98 -4.91 46.52
C PHE A 1117 -19.66 -4.20 46.17
N ASP A 1118 -18.92 -4.71 45.18
CA ASP A 1118 -17.71 -4.06 44.66
C ASP A 1118 -18.03 -2.71 44.02
N THR A 1119 -19.14 -2.57 43.28
CA THR A 1119 -19.61 -1.30 42.69
C THR A 1119 -20.03 -0.30 43.77
N MET A 1120 -20.79 -0.72 44.78
CA MET A 1120 -21.12 0.15 45.93
C MET A 1120 -19.88 0.56 46.70
N ALA A 1121 -18.98 -0.38 47.00
CA ALA A 1121 -17.72 -0.08 47.68
C ALA A 1121 -16.84 0.88 46.85
N ARG A 1122 -16.85 0.78 45.52
CA ARG A 1122 -16.20 1.72 44.60
C ARG A 1122 -16.85 3.09 44.64
N GLN A 1123 -18.17 3.20 44.52
CA GLN A 1123 -18.88 4.48 44.60
C GLN A 1123 -18.58 5.20 45.93
N VAL A 1124 -18.57 4.46 47.04
CA VAL A 1124 -18.19 4.99 48.36
C VAL A 1124 -16.72 5.44 48.39
N LYS A 1125 -15.81 4.66 47.81
CA LYS A 1125 -14.37 5.00 47.76
C LYS A 1125 -14.07 6.18 46.83
N MET A 1126 -14.77 6.29 45.70
CA MET A 1126 -14.68 7.43 44.77
C MET A 1126 -15.26 8.68 45.41
N ALA A 1127 -16.46 8.63 45.98
CA ALA A 1127 -17.07 9.76 46.68
C ALA A 1127 -16.18 10.24 47.85
N SER A 1128 -15.59 9.31 48.61
CA SER A 1128 -14.63 9.65 49.68
C SER A 1128 -13.36 10.32 49.14
N ARG A 1129 -12.80 9.83 48.02
CA ARG A 1129 -11.63 10.44 47.36
C ARG A 1129 -11.94 11.82 46.80
N GLU A 1130 -13.09 11.99 46.14
CA GLU A 1130 -13.54 13.26 45.58
C GLU A 1130 -13.80 14.30 46.67
N GLN A 1131 -14.39 13.88 47.79
CA GLN A 1131 -14.59 14.75 48.95
C GLN A 1131 -13.25 15.18 49.58
N LYS A 1132 -12.28 14.27 49.72
CA LYS A 1132 -10.92 14.62 50.17
C LYS A 1132 -10.22 15.58 49.20
N PHE A 1133 -10.38 15.36 47.90
CA PHE A 1133 -9.80 16.23 46.88
C PHE A 1133 -10.43 17.63 46.88
N LYS A 1134 -11.77 17.74 46.99
CA LYS A 1134 -12.47 19.03 47.16
C LYS A 1134 -11.98 19.76 48.40
N GLN A 1135 -11.81 19.07 49.53
CA GLN A 1135 -11.26 19.64 50.76
C GLN A 1135 -9.81 20.12 50.57
N GLN A 1136 -8.96 19.35 49.89
CA GLN A 1136 -7.56 19.71 49.65
C GLN A 1136 -7.44 20.91 48.69
N LYS A 1137 -8.22 20.94 47.61
CA LYS A 1137 -8.25 22.07 46.66
C LYS A 1137 -8.76 23.36 47.31
N GLN A 1138 -9.69 23.24 48.26
CA GLN A 1138 -10.19 24.35 49.04
C GLN A 1138 -9.14 24.86 50.04
N ALA A 1139 -8.43 23.94 50.71
CA ALA A 1139 -7.28 24.26 51.55
C ALA A 1139 -6.13 24.93 50.77
N ASP A 1140 -5.81 24.46 49.56
CA ASP A 1140 -4.78 25.05 48.70
C ASP A 1140 -5.18 26.44 48.18
N LYS A 1141 -6.46 26.64 47.84
CA LYS A 1141 -6.99 27.98 47.51
C LYS A 1141 -6.87 28.93 48.69
N GLU A 1142 -7.18 28.48 49.90
CA GLU A 1142 -7.01 29.27 51.13
C GLU A 1142 -5.54 29.55 51.45
N ALA A 1143 -4.65 28.57 51.24
CA ALA A 1143 -3.21 28.74 51.42
C ALA A 1143 -2.62 29.74 50.40
N LYS A 1144 -3.00 29.66 49.12
CA LYS A 1144 -2.61 30.63 48.08
C LYS A 1144 -3.18 32.04 48.37
N LYS A 1145 -4.40 32.13 48.89
CA LYS A 1145 -5.00 33.40 49.33
C LYS A 1145 -4.22 34.01 50.50
N LYS A 1146 -3.91 33.21 51.53
CA LYS A 1146 -3.06 33.64 52.67
C LYS A 1146 -1.64 34.03 52.25
N ALA A 1147 -1.05 33.33 51.30
CA ALA A 1147 0.28 33.67 50.76
C ALA A 1147 0.28 34.99 49.98
N ARG A 1148 -0.81 35.31 49.27
CA ARG A 1148 -1.00 36.60 48.60
C ARG A 1148 -1.26 37.74 49.60
N GLU A 1149 -2.00 37.48 50.67
CA GLU A 1149 -2.23 38.45 51.75
C GLU A 1149 -0.95 38.69 52.60
N GLY A 1150 -0.11 37.66 52.77
CA GLY A 1150 1.18 37.76 53.46
C GLY A 1150 2.27 38.54 52.70
N LYS A 1151 2.21 38.59 51.36
CA LYS A 1151 3.12 39.44 50.55
C LYS A 1151 2.69 40.91 50.49
N GLY A 1152 1.52 41.27 51.04
CA GLY A 1152 1.01 42.65 51.09
C GLY A 1152 1.39 43.45 52.34
N MET A 1153 1.97 42.82 53.37
CA MET A 1153 2.41 43.51 54.60
C MET A 1153 3.93 43.41 54.76
N GLY A 1154 4.62 44.18 53.92
CA GLY A 1154 6.09 44.28 53.93
C GLY A 1154 6.60 45.55 53.26
N LYS A 1155 5.93 46.69 53.46
CA LYS A 1155 6.49 48.03 53.29
C LYS A 1155 5.92 48.97 54.36
N LYS A 1156 6.62 49.07 55.49
CA LYS A 1156 6.88 50.34 56.14
C LYS A 1156 8.38 50.58 56.09
#